data_AF-A0A452XBK8-F1
#
_entry.id   AF-A0A452XBK8-F1
#
_cell.length_a   1.000
_cell.length_b   1.000
_cell.length_c   1.000
_cell.angle_alpha   90.00
_cell.angle_beta   90.00
_cell.angle_gamma   90.00
#
_symmetry.space_group_name_H-M   'P 1'
#
loop_
_entity.id
_entity.type
_entity.pdbx_description
1 polymer ?
#
loop_
_entity_poly.entity_id
_entity_poly.type
_entity_poly.pdbx_seq_one_letter_code
_entity_poly.pdbx_strand_id
1 'polypeptide(L)'
;MEAKLLEQRTSGSEPSKLPYQLIRKITNDFDKGRILGSGGFGTVYKGVYEDGREIAVKVLHNISGVDDKEFHKEFDNLRGLKHPNIVELVGFCHEWEKELAVFEGKQVTAERLCMALCFEYVQKGSLNKLISDENTGFTWHIRYKIIKGICVGLQYLREGEHPIMHFDLKPDNILLDENMVPKIADFGLSKLFGEENTKKTMSSAGTCWRKRLRGTLSHTSLEVYCNQVKRCIEIALDCLISNRQERPTIQDIVSSLNETETMIGDRGMQNEQFSEDDGESTLPSDLSSITISSGPSSAENFPSVEPRVMPWSLLKEMTDDFSAARLVGKGAHGQVYKGVDKDGHAIAVKMLHGFHFDMEIEQMISIIPKVHHPNIVQLIGYCHEIEQVVVEYEGKHVIAAEIHNGLCFEYLPNGSLATYITPDDEDSGLDWQTRYRIIKGTCDGLKYLHEGLRSPIIHMSLNPSHILMDEKMTPKIAGFGSARLFGVENTNITMSPLGTMGYMPPEYIDKQVISKEFDIFSLGVIILKLMKGQKSYHEWDFMSPEKFIELVAHEKWGERLQKTMDVTLVEGHFQQVKKCLEIAVRCVEYDRQKRPTIGEIVRMLNETETSLIPQIDSGLLLHVHPLELTFMLSISLEVPRKKKAASMSSSCSLHLDNKGNDRVAFLLVANSPSRYLAKDPLCGVVPPRCIYTLTLTMCNNKQQALSMPSIDSGADYFTLHSVVVGQYELDKDTISAEYEEFFKKTKEKAGHEVQEVALNVICCQQQADCGTSSDSESQLGPQLRS
;
A
#
# COMPACT_ATOMS: atom_id res chain seq x y z
N MET A 1 15.09 42.46 33.54
CA MET A 1 15.42 41.33 34.45
C MET A 1 15.42 40.02 33.69
N GLU A 2 14.59 39.87 32.65
CA GLU A 2 14.51 38.71 31.74
C GLU A 2 15.80 38.41 30.94
N ALA A 3 16.54 39.42 30.45
CA ALA A 3 17.79 39.20 29.71
C ALA A 3 18.96 38.68 30.58
N LYS A 4 18.95 38.97 31.89
CA LYS A 4 20.07 38.65 32.79
C LYS A 4 20.17 37.18 33.21
N LEU A 5 19.12 36.36 33.02
CA LEU A 5 19.14 34.95 33.42
C LEU A 5 19.89 34.04 32.42
N LEU A 6 20.10 34.48 31.17
CA LEU A 6 20.87 33.75 30.15
C LEU A 6 22.14 34.47 29.67
N GLU A 7 22.32 35.77 29.95
CA GLU A 7 23.49 36.57 29.52
C GLU A 7 24.83 36.22 30.22
N GLN A 8 24.85 35.26 31.14
CA GLN A 8 26.07 34.77 31.80
C GLN A 8 26.27 33.25 31.67
N ARG A 9 25.84 32.64 30.55
CA ARG A 9 26.10 31.21 30.34
C ARG A 9 27.39 30.99 29.57
N THR A 10 28.42 30.54 30.29
CA THR A 10 29.50 29.73 29.71
C THR A 10 28.95 28.35 29.35
N SER A 11 29.50 27.72 28.30
CA SER A 11 29.18 26.35 27.91
C SER A 11 29.35 25.41 29.12
N GLY A 12 28.26 24.92 29.73
CA GLY A 12 28.38 24.08 30.93
C GLY A 12 27.23 24.06 31.93
N SER A 13 26.29 25.01 31.95
CA SER A 13 25.19 25.03 32.94
C SER A 13 24.07 24.01 32.71
N GLU A 14 23.40 23.54 33.78
CA GLU A 14 22.16 22.73 33.72
C GLU A 14 21.02 23.45 32.95
N PRO A 15 20.06 22.70 32.35
CA PRO A 15 18.89 23.29 31.70
C PRO A 15 18.12 24.22 32.66
N SER A 16 17.81 25.44 32.23
CA SER A 16 17.10 26.42 33.07
C SER A 16 15.60 26.16 33.09
N LYS A 17 14.98 26.25 34.27
CA LYS A 17 13.52 26.34 34.37
C LYS A 17 13.04 27.68 33.80
N LEU A 18 12.18 27.64 32.79
CA LEU A 18 11.62 28.78 32.09
C LEU A 18 10.14 28.94 32.47
N PRO A 19 9.68 30.15 32.82
CA PRO A 19 8.26 30.40 33.10
C PRO A 19 7.39 30.18 31.86
N TYR A 20 6.19 29.65 32.03
CA TYR A 20 5.29 29.41 30.91
C TYR A 20 4.92 30.68 30.13
N GLN A 21 4.78 31.82 30.83
CA GLN A 21 4.54 33.13 30.20
C GLN A 21 5.66 33.54 29.23
N LEU A 22 6.91 33.20 29.56
CA LEU A 22 8.03 33.42 28.65
C LEU A 22 7.92 32.49 27.43
N ILE A 23 7.55 31.22 27.64
CA ILE A 23 7.32 30.27 26.55
C ILE A 23 6.24 30.79 25.59
N ARG A 24 5.09 31.25 26.10
CA ARG A 24 4.03 31.88 25.29
C ARG A 24 4.56 33.07 24.50
N LYS A 25 5.31 33.96 25.14
CA LYS A 25 5.86 35.16 24.49
C LYS A 25 6.80 34.79 23.33
N ILE A 26 7.77 33.90 23.56
CA ILE A 26 8.76 33.55 22.53
C ILE A 26 8.17 32.70 21.41
N THR A 27 7.09 31.94 21.64
CA THR A 27 6.38 31.19 20.58
C THR A 27 5.30 32.01 19.88
N ASN A 28 5.15 33.31 20.20
CA ASN A 28 4.07 34.16 19.71
C ASN A 28 2.68 33.56 19.96
N ASP A 29 2.45 33.17 21.21
CA ASP A 29 1.24 32.51 21.67
C ASP A 29 0.94 31.20 20.92
N PHE A 30 1.99 30.40 20.68
CA PHE A 30 1.93 29.13 19.95
C PHE A 30 1.36 29.27 18.53
N ASP A 31 1.81 30.31 17.82
CA ASP A 31 1.43 30.59 16.44
C ASP A 31 1.62 29.36 15.53
N LYS A 32 0.58 28.98 14.77
CA LYS A 32 0.62 27.87 13.82
C LYS A 32 1.71 28.06 12.75
N GLY A 33 2.02 29.30 12.38
CA GLY A 33 3.10 29.64 11.45
C GLY A 33 4.51 29.39 12.00
N ARG A 34 4.65 29.09 13.30
CA ARG A 34 5.92 28.75 13.95
C ARG A 34 6.08 27.26 14.24
N ILE A 35 5.15 26.41 13.80
CA ILE A 35 5.28 24.96 13.99
C ILE A 35 6.42 24.42 13.13
N LEU A 36 7.38 23.74 13.76
CA LEU A 36 8.50 23.05 13.13
C LEU A 36 8.19 21.56 12.88
N GLY A 37 7.36 20.98 13.74
CA GLY A 37 6.88 19.59 13.66
C GLY A 37 5.85 19.30 14.75
N SER A 38 5.05 18.25 14.58
CA SER A 38 4.06 17.79 15.57
C SER A 38 3.97 16.27 15.52
N GLY A 39 3.77 15.62 16.67
CA GLY A 39 3.61 14.17 16.79
C GLY A 39 2.85 13.78 18.06
N GLY A 40 2.68 12.48 18.32
CA GLY A 40 1.84 11.99 19.43
C GLY A 40 2.23 12.50 20.83
N PHE A 41 3.50 12.84 21.04
CA PHE A 41 4.03 13.30 22.34
C PHE A 41 4.04 14.83 22.51
N GLY A 42 3.85 15.61 21.44
CA GLY A 42 3.93 17.06 21.52
C GLY A 42 4.09 17.78 20.18
N THR A 43 3.98 19.11 20.24
CA THR A 43 4.22 20.00 19.11
C THR A 43 5.47 20.83 19.33
N VAL A 44 6.33 20.91 18.32
CA VAL A 44 7.57 21.69 18.34
C VAL A 44 7.36 23.02 17.63
N TYR A 45 7.60 24.12 18.36
CA TYR A 45 7.49 25.49 17.86
C TYR A 45 8.87 26.15 17.76
N LYS A 46 9.03 27.05 16.80
CA LYS A 46 10.13 28.00 16.76
C LYS A 46 9.88 29.10 17.79
N GLY A 47 10.75 29.18 18.80
CA GLY A 47 10.80 30.26 19.78
C GLY A 47 11.79 31.34 19.35
N VAL A 48 11.43 32.61 19.49
CA VAL A 48 12.31 33.76 19.21
C VAL A 48 12.26 34.71 20.40
N TYR A 49 13.42 34.92 21.03
CA TYR A 49 13.59 35.90 22.10
C TYR A 49 13.58 37.34 21.55
N GLU A 50 13.37 38.33 22.43
CA GLU A 50 13.38 39.75 22.04
C GLU A 50 14.72 40.21 21.43
N ASP A 51 15.81 39.56 21.82
CA ASP A 51 17.16 39.81 21.29
C ASP A 51 17.45 39.08 19.96
N GLY A 52 16.46 38.37 19.41
CA GLY A 52 16.58 37.63 18.16
C GLY A 52 17.15 36.23 18.29
N ARG A 53 17.53 35.76 19.50
CA ARG A 53 17.96 34.37 19.69
C ARG A 53 16.80 33.41 19.42
N GLU A 54 17.11 32.31 18.72
CA GLU A 54 16.14 31.30 18.32
C GLU A 54 16.31 30.01 19.12
N ILE A 55 15.20 29.38 19.49
CA ILE A 55 15.15 28.06 20.14
C ILE A 55 14.05 27.19 19.54
N ALA A 56 14.14 25.89 19.73
CA ALA A 56 13.03 24.97 19.44
C ALA A 56 12.31 24.61 20.75
N VAL A 57 10.99 24.80 20.80
CA VAL A 57 10.17 24.57 21.99
C VAL A 57 9.24 23.39 21.72
N LYS A 58 9.55 22.22 22.30
CA LYS A 58 8.68 21.04 22.27
C LYS A 58 7.68 21.15 23.42
N VAL A 59 6.44 21.50 23.11
CA VAL A 59 5.32 21.53 24.06
C VAL A 59 4.70 20.14 24.10
N LEU A 60 4.71 19.50 25.27
CA LEU A 60 4.21 18.13 25.40
C LEU A 60 2.69 18.12 25.56
N HIS A 61 2.03 17.14 24.94
CA HIS A 61 0.59 16.95 25.11
C HIS A 61 0.31 16.29 26.45
N ASN A 62 -0.55 16.91 27.27
CA ASN A 62 -0.94 16.36 28.56
C ASN A 62 -2.16 15.42 28.39
N ILE A 63 -1.93 14.20 27.92
CA ILE A 63 -2.99 13.27 27.47
C ILE A 63 -3.94 12.86 28.60
N SER A 64 -3.46 12.80 29.85
CA SER A 64 -4.27 12.42 31.02
C SER A 64 -4.63 13.59 31.94
N GLY A 65 -4.19 14.80 31.62
CA GLY A 65 -4.30 15.97 32.49
C GLY A 65 -3.30 15.99 33.65
N VAL A 66 -2.71 14.86 34.04
CA VAL A 66 -1.98 14.74 35.32
C VAL A 66 -0.70 13.90 35.25
N ASP A 67 -0.48 13.12 34.18
CA ASP A 67 0.72 12.30 34.05
C ASP A 67 1.86 13.08 33.39
N ASP A 68 2.96 13.27 34.11
CA ASP A 68 4.18 13.92 33.65
C ASP A 68 5.36 12.94 33.53
N LYS A 69 5.11 11.63 33.54
CA LYS A 69 6.15 10.60 33.39
C LYS A 69 6.92 10.75 32.09
N GLU A 70 6.25 11.10 30.99
CA GLU A 70 6.90 11.27 29.70
C GLU A 70 7.82 12.49 29.70
N PHE A 71 7.37 13.59 30.31
CA PHE A 71 8.21 14.75 30.54
C PHE A 71 9.44 14.38 31.36
N HIS A 72 9.27 13.74 32.51
CA HIS A 72 10.38 13.35 33.38
C HIS A 72 11.34 12.38 32.70
N LYS A 73 10.81 11.39 31.97
CA LYS A 73 11.60 10.42 31.21
C LYS A 73 12.47 11.11 30.16
N GLU A 74 11.89 11.97 29.32
CA GLU A 74 12.64 12.67 28.27
C GLU A 74 13.60 13.71 28.88
N PHE A 75 13.17 14.45 29.90
CA PHE A 75 13.99 15.43 30.62
C PHE A 75 15.21 14.78 31.29
N ASP A 76 15.03 13.70 32.05
CA ASP A 76 16.10 13.03 32.77
C ASP A 76 17.11 12.39 31.82
N ASN A 77 16.66 11.88 30.66
CA ASN A 77 17.54 11.39 29.61
C ASN A 77 18.41 12.51 29.00
N LEU A 78 17.88 13.73 28.90
CA LEU A 78 18.51 14.82 28.15
C LEU A 78 19.34 15.78 29.01
N ARG A 79 18.94 16.03 30.27
CA ARG A 79 19.47 17.13 31.09
C ARG A 79 20.99 17.10 31.32
N GLY A 80 21.61 15.95 31.16
CA GLY A 80 23.06 15.74 31.31
C GLY A 80 23.84 15.62 30.00
N LEU A 81 23.16 15.59 28.85
CA LEU A 81 23.81 15.34 27.57
C LEU A 81 24.39 16.62 26.98
N LYS A 82 25.69 16.58 26.68
CA LYS A 82 26.41 17.69 26.04
C LYS A 82 27.41 17.13 25.04
N HIS A 83 27.06 17.25 23.77
CA HIS A 83 27.92 16.77 22.70
C HIS A 83 27.59 17.52 21.40
N PRO A 84 28.59 17.87 20.56
CA PRO A 84 28.36 18.60 19.30
C PRO A 84 27.36 17.92 18.35
N ASN A 85 27.24 16.60 18.43
CA ASN A 85 26.34 15.78 17.61
C ASN A 85 25.04 15.35 18.30
N ILE A 86 24.69 15.94 19.45
CA ILE A 86 23.41 15.74 20.12
C ILE A 86 22.76 17.12 20.27
N VAL A 87 21.44 17.22 20.05
CA VAL A 87 20.72 18.47 20.28
C VAL A 87 20.74 18.83 21.76
N GLU A 88 21.15 20.05 22.09
CA GLU A 88 21.24 20.53 23.47
C GLU A 88 19.87 20.95 24.03
N LEU A 89 19.53 20.42 25.21
CA LEU A 89 18.41 20.89 26.03
C LEU A 89 18.84 22.14 26.80
N VAL A 90 18.34 23.31 26.40
CA VAL A 90 18.73 24.62 26.97
C VAL A 90 17.84 25.05 28.15
N GLY A 91 16.62 24.52 28.22
CA GLY A 91 15.68 24.83 29.29
C GLY A 91 14.43 23.95 29.28
N PHE A 92 13.57 24.13 30.27
CA PHE A 92 12.31 23.40 30.39
C PHE A 92 11.25 24.23 31.11
N CYS A 93 9.98 23.93 30.87
CA CYS A 93 8.84 24.44 31.60
C CYS A 93 8.09 23.26 32.22
N HIS A 94 7.75 23.40 33.50
CA HIS A 94 6.87 22.48 34.25
C HIS A 94 6.18 23.32 35.32
N GLU A 95 5.00 23.83 34.96
CA GLU A 95 4.23 24.79 35.75
C GLU A 95 2.74 24.52 35.62
N TRP A 96 1.99 24.71 36.71
CA TRP A 96 0.54 24.68 36.69
C TRP A 96 0.00 26.10 36.48
N GLU A 97 -0.79 26.31 35.43
CA GLU A 97 -1.57 27.53 35.23
C GLU A 97 -3.04 27.32 35.58
N LYS A 98 -3.71 28.39 35.99
CA LYS A 98 -5.14 28.41 36.22
C LYS A 98 -5.80 29.19 35.10
N GLU A 99 -6.79 28.59 34.45
CA GLU A 99 -7.59 29.26 33.44
C GLU A 99 -9.08 29.05 33.70
N LEU A 100 -9.90 29.98 33.21
CA LEU A 100 -11.35 29.82 33.24
C LEU A 100 -11.74 28.93 32.06
N ALA A 101 -12.40 27.81 32.35
CA ALA A 101 -12.88 26.88 31.34
C ALA A 101 -14.36 26.56 31.57
N VAL A 102 -15.03 26.01 30.56
CA VAL A 102 -16.42 25.56 30.69
C VAL A 102 -16.43 24.05 30.91
N PHE A 103 -17.05 23.61 32.00
CA PHE A 103 -17.29 22.21 32.32
C PHE A 103 -18.77 22.02 32.59
N GLU A 104 -19.42 21.10 31.87
CA GLU A 104 -20.87 20.85 31.95
C GLU A 104 -21.73 22.12 31.83
N GLY A 105 -21.35 23.05 30.96
CA GLY A 105 -22.05 24.32 30.73
C GLY A 105 -21.86 25.38 31.83
N LYS A 106 -21.02 25.12 32.84
CA LYS A 106 -20.67 26.08 33.91
C LYS A 106 -19.22 26.55 33.76
N GLN A 107 -18.97 27.82 34.08
CA GLN A 107 -17.60 28.30 34.21
C GLN A 107 -16.96 27.74 35.48
N VAL A 108 -15.82 27.10 35.31
CA VAL A 108 -15.00 26.53 36.38
C VAL A 108 -13.56 27.06 36.25
N THR A 109 -12.86 27.15 37.38
CA THR A 109 -11.41 27.35 37.36
C THR A 109 -10.76 26.00 37.15
N ALA A 110 -10.09 25.81 36.02
CA ALA A 110 -9.38 24.59 35.70
C ALA A 110 -7.87 24.81 35.75
N GLU A 111 -7.13 23.79 36.20
CA GLU A 111 -5.67 23.80 36.25
C GLU A 111 -5.11 23.12 34.99
N ARG A 112 -4.14 23.76 34.33
CA ARG A 112 -3.43 23.22 33.16
C ARG A 112 -1.99 22.98 33.57
N LEU A 113 -1.50 21.75 33.44
CA LEU A 113 -0.06 21.47 33.56
C LEU A 113 0.63 21.78 32.24
N CYS A 114 1.45 22.84 32.25
CA CYS A 114 2.22 23.31 31.12
C CYS A 114 3.62 22.69 31.13
N MET A 115 3.84 21.74 30.21
CA MET A 115 5.12 21.04 30.05
C MET A 115 5.77 21.41 28.72
N ALA A 116 7.01 21.88 28.76
CA ALA A 116 7.79 22.11 27.55
C ALA A 116 9.27 21.77 27.75
N LEU A 117 9.90 21.24 26.72
CA LEU A 117 11.34 21.07 26.61
C LEU A 117 11.87 22.05 25.56
N CYS A 118 12.85 22.86 25.94
CA CYS A 118 13.42 23.89 25.10
C CYS A 118 14.82 23.48 24.66
N PHE A 119 15.02 23.40 23.37
CA PHE A 119 16.23 22.96 22.71
C PHE A 119 16.89 24.10 21.94
N GLU A 120 18.18 23.96 21.65
CA GLU A 120 18.81 24.79 20.62
C GLU A 120 18.04 24.71 19.30
N TYR A 121 17.95 25.82 18.57
CA TYR A 121 17.38 25.81 17.22
C TYR A 121 18.44 25.41 16.19
N VAL A 122 18.14 24.38 15.39
CA VAL A 122 19.06 23.83 14.39
C VAL A 122 18.57 24.23 12.99
N GLN A 123 19.35 25.06 12.30
CA GLN A 123 18.86 25.96 11.25
C GLN A 123 18.45 25.26 9.95
N LYS A 124 19.19 24.24 9.51
CA LYS A 124 18.86 23.52 8.27
C LYS A 124 17.80 22.43 8.46
N GLY A 125 17.36 22.21 9.70
CA GLY A 125 16.32 21.25 10.02
C GLY A 125 16.71 19.81 9.69
N SER A 126 15.72 18.99 9.37
CA SER A 126 15.87 17.54 9.18
C SER A 126 16.68 17.17 7.93
N LEU A 127 17.57 16.20 8.11
CA LEU A 127 18.31 15.52 7.04
C LEU A 127 17.40 14.86 6.01
N ASN A 128 16.22 14.36 6.39
CA ASN A 128 15.29 13.70 5.47
C ASN A 128 14.89 14.62 4.30
N LYS A 129 14.63 15.89 4.59
CA LYS A 129 14.28 16.92 3.59
C LYS A 129 15.40 17.18 2.58
N LEU A 130 16.63 16.83 2.93
CA LEU A 130 17.83 17.08 2.13
C LEU A 130 18.36 15.82 1.44
N ILE A 131 17.80 14.63 1.69
CA ILE A 131 18.17 13.40 0.97
C ILE A 131 17.13 13.08 -0.12
N SER A 132 15.89 13.55 0.03
CA SER A 132 14.79 13.30 -0.90
C SER A 132 14.81 14.13 -2.20
N ASP A 133 15.69 15.13 -2.30
CA ASP A 133 15.83 15.99 -3.48
C ASP A 133 16.98 15.46 -4.38
N GLU A 134 16.70 15.20 -5.66
CA GLU A 134 17.64 14.57 -6.61
C GLU A 134 18.87 15.46 -6.93
N ASN A 135 18.84 16.74 -6.55
CA ASN A 135 19.87 17.73 -6.92
C ASN A 135 20.56 18.41 -5.72
N THR A 136 20.65 17.74 -4.58
CA THR A 136 21.04 18.32 -3.26
C THR A 136 22.44 18.92 -3.13
N GLY A 137 23.30 18.76 -4.14
CA GLY A 137 24.64 19.38 -4.13
C GLY A 137 25.56 18.89 -3.00
N PHE A 138 25.23 17.83 -2.26
CA PHE A 138 26.10 17.29 -1.22
C PHE A 138 27.34 16.64 -1.82
N THR A 139 28.46 17.33 -1.66
CA THR A 139 29.80 16.75 -1.81
C THR A 139 29.97 15.54 -0.88
N TRP A 140 30.84 14.61 -1.27
CA TRP A 140 31.14 13.45 -0.42
C TRP A 140 31.69 13.85 0.96
N HIS A 141 32.46 14.94 1.04
CA HIS A 141 33.01 15.42 2.30
C HIS A 141 31.89 15.75 3.31
N ILE A 142 30.78 16.35 2.87
CA ILE A 142 29.61 16.64 3.72
C ILE A 142 28.95 15.34 4.16
N ARG A 143 28.74 14.39 3.24
CA ARG A 143 28.12 13.09 3.55
C ARG A 143 28.93 12.32 4.59
N TYR A 144 30.24 12.26 4.42
CA TYR A 144 31.14 11.59 5.35
C TYR A 144 31.14 12.27 6.73
N LYS A 145 31.17 13.61 6.76
CA LYS A 145 31.04 14.41 8.00
C LYS A 145 29.74 14.09 8.74
N ILE A 146 28.63 13.96 8.01
CA ILE A 146 27.33 13.60 8.58
C ILE A 146 27.35 12.16 9.14
N ILE A 147 27.78 11.18 8.35
CA ILE A 147 27.85 9.78 8.79
C ILE A 147 28.69 9.66 10.07
N LYS A 148 29.89 10.23 10.04
CA LYS A 148 30.82 10.20 11.18
C LYS A 148 30.22 10.90 12.40
N GLY A 149 29.65 12.10 12.22
CA GLY A 149 29.04 12.85 13.33
C GLY A 149 27.90 12.09 14.01
N ILE A 150 27.06 11.38 13.24
CA ILE A 150 26.01 10.51 13.80
C ILE A 150 26.64 9.38 14.62
N CYS A 151 27.64 8.69 14.09
CA CYS A 151 28.31 7.59 14.80
C CYS A 151 28.97 8.05 16.10
N VAL A 152 29.66 9.20 16.09
CA VAL A 152 30.29 9.78 17.28
C VAL A 152 29.23 10.21 18.32
N GLY A 153 28.12 10.80 17.88
CA GLY A 153 27.00 11.12 18.77
C GLY A 153 26.40 9.88 19.44
N LEU A 154 26.19 8.80 18.67
CA LEU A 154 25.72 7.53 19.21
C LEU A 154 26.72 6.91 20.18
N GLN A 155 28.03 6.99 19.91
CA GLN A 155 29.06 6.50 20.81
C GLN A 155 28.98 7.22 22.16
N TYR A 156 28.86 8.55 22.15
CA TYR A 156 28.71 9.36 23.36
C TYR A 156 27.52 8.91 24.22
N LEU A 157 26.36 8.66 23.60
CA LEU A 157 25.17 8.16 24.31
C LEU A 157 25.39 6.80 24.97
N ARG A 158 26.30 5.98 24.46
CA ARG A 158 26.60 4.63 24.99
C ARG A 158 27.68 4.60 26.06
N GLU A 159 28.63 5.52 26.00
CA GLU A 159 29.80 5.56 26.88
C GLU A 159 29.55 6.36 28.17
N GLY A 160 28.40 7.02 28.30
CA GLY A 160 28.00 7.72 29.51
C GLY A 160 27.78 6.81 30.73
N GLU A 161 27.75 7.41 31.93
CA GLU A 161 27.51 6.70 33.20
C GLU A 161 26.20 5.91 33.20
N HIS A 162 25.20 6.41 32.47
CA HIS A 162 23.95 5.73 32.19
C HIS A 162 23.76 5.63 30.67
N PRO A 163 24.03 4.46 30.04
CA PRO A 163 23.91 4.32 28.59
C PRO A 163 22.48 4.55 28.11
N ILE A 164 22.32 5.41 27.09
CA ILE A 164 21.04 5.76 26.49
C ILE A 164 20.89 5.04 25.15
N MET A 165 19.76 4.33 25.00
CA MET A 165 19.31 3.76 23.74
C MET A 165 18.33 4.75 23.07
N HIS A 166 18.61 5.20 21.85
CA HIS A 166 17.73 6.16 21.15
C HIS A 166 16.37 5.57 20.74
N PHE A 167 16.39 4.34 20.20
CA PHE A 167 15.23 3.56 19.69
C PHE A 167 14.45 4.13 18.49
N ASP A 168 14.57 5.42 18.15
CA ASP A 168 13.94 6.00 16.94
C ASP A 168 14.93 6.75 16.04
N LEU A 169 16.05 6.10 15.69
CA LEU A 169 17.05 6.74 14.84
C LEU A 169 16.60 6.68 13.36
N LYS A 170 16.19 7.82 12.81
CA LYS A 170 15.74 8.00 11.42
C LYS A 170 16.22 9.35 10.85
N PRO A 171 16.28 9.55 9.52
CA PRO A 171 16.69 10.81 8.92
C PRO A 171 15.91 12.03 9.42
N ASP A 172 14.63 11.86 9.80
CA ASP A 172 13.81 12.93 10.39
C ASP A 172 14.36 13.46 11.72
N ASN A 173 15.00 12.58 12.49
CA ASN A 173 15.56 12.85 13.82
C ASN A 173 17.05 13.24 13.78
N ILE A 174 17.63 13.44 12.59
CA ILE A 174 18.97 14.02 12.42
C ILE A 174 18.81 15.44 11.91
N LEU A 175 19.13 16.43 12.74
CA LEU A 175 19.08 17.84 12.38
C LEU A 175 20.46 18.33 11.94
N LEU A 176 20.52 19.26 11.00
CA LEU A 176 21.77 19.83 10.49
C LEU A 176 21.90 21.31 10.84
N ASP A 177 23.02 21.67 11.47
CA ASP A 177 23.33 23.07 11.74
C ASP A 177 23.81 23.81 10.48
N GLU A 178 24.10 25.12 10.61
CA GLU A 178 24.60 25.94 9.50
C GLU A 178 25.88 25.38 8.85
N ASN A 179 26.69 24.65 9.62
CA ASN A 179 27.96 24.05 9.21
C ASN A 179 27.82 22.60 8.73
N MET A 180 26.60 22.09 8.52
CA MET A 180 26.32 20.70 8.15
C MET A 180 26.81 19.68 9.20
N VAL A 181 26.92 20.07 10.47
CA VAL A 181 27.18 19.15 11.57
C VAL A 181 25.85 18.48 11.94
N PRO A 182 25.79 17.14 11.96
CA PRO A 182 24.57 16.42 12.36
C PRO A 182 24.39 16.48 13.87
N LYS A 183 23.15 16.70 14.31
CA LYS A 183 22.72 16.65 15.70
C LYS A 183 21.56 15.66 15.82
N ILE A 184 21.72 14.63 16.65
CA ILE A 184 20.69 13.64 16.94
C ILE A 184 19.65 14.30 17.86
N ALA A 185 18.38 14.21 17.46
CA ALA A 185 17.22 14.81 18.10
C ALA A 185 16.15 13.78 18.45
N ASP A 186 15.17 14.20 19.24
CA ASP A 186 13.97 13.44 19.64
C ASP A 186 14.21 12.15 20.44
N PHE A 187 14.29 12.31 21.76
CA PHE A 187 14.59 11.24 22.71
C PHE A 187 13.33 10.67 23.39
N GLY A 188 12.12 10.97 22.90
CA GLY A 188 10.85 10.54 23.52
C GLY A 188 10.74 9.02 23.71
N LEU A 189 11.31 8.23 22.79
CA LEU A 189 11.36 6.76 22.86
C LEU A 189 12.63 6.20 23.51
N SER A 190 13.55 7.06 23.94
CA SER A 190 14.82 6.62 24.52
C SER A 190 14.64 5.92 25.87
N LYS A 191 15.54 4.98 26.20
CA LYS A 191 15.58 4.33 27.52
C LYS A 191 16.98 4.25 28.09
N LEU A 192 17.08 4.34 29.41
CA LEU A 192 18.28 4.06 30.19
C LEU A 192 18.48 2.54 30.32
N PHE A 193 19.71 2.10 30.19
CA PHE A 193 20.07 0.69 30.34
C PHE A 193 20.23 0.34 31.83
N GLY A 194 19.30 -0.45 32.42
CA GLY A 194 19.41 -0.87 33.83
C GLY A 194 18.11 -1.28 34.54
N GLU A 195 16.93 -0.88 34.03
CA GLU A 195 15.65 -1.31 34.57
C GLU A 195 15.14 -2.54 33.80
N GLU A 196 15.28 -3.70 34.45
CA GLU A 196 14.84 -5.06 34.11
C GLU A 196 15.56 -5.84 32.98
N ASN A 197 16.22 -6.94 33.41
CA ASN A 197 16.63 -8.16 32.68
C ASN A 197 17.49 -7.95 31.40
N THR A 198 18.79 -8.28 31.35
CA THR A 198 19.35 -9.63 31.51
C THR A 198 20.90 -9.55 31.52
N LYS A 199 21.52 -10.55 32.15
CA LYS A 199 22.93 -10.69 32.56
C LYS A 199 24.00 -10.53 31.45
N LYS A 200 25.12 -9.91 31.84
CA LYS A 200 26.44 -9.93 31.18
C LYS A 200 26.94 -11.36 30.93
N THR A 201 27.60 -11.54 29.79
CA THR A 201 28.76 -12.44 29.68
C THR A 201 29.84 -11.74 28.85
N MET A 202 31.04 -11.63 29.42
CA MET A 202 32.25 -11.21 28.70
C MET A 202 32.78 -12.35 27.83
N SER A 203 33.26 -12.04 26.62
CA SER A 203 34.46 -12.71 26.11
C SER A 203 35.24 -11.78 25.17
N SER A 204 36.50 -11.56 25.54
CA SER A 204 37.57 -11.01 24.73
C SER A 204 38.13 -12.08 23.78
N ALA A 205 38.30 -11.77 22.50
CA ALA A 205 39.43 -12.23 21.68
C ALA A 205 39.42 -11.47 20.35
N GLY A 206 40.38 -10.56 20.19
CA GLY A 206 40.61 -9.87 18.93
C GLY A 206 41.18 -10.80 17.86
N THR A 207 41.10 -10.35 16.60
CA THR A 207 42.01 -10.85 15.56
C THR A 207 42.40 -9.72 14.62
N CYS A 208 43.67 -9.77 14.27
CA CYS A 208 44.54 -8.70 13.81
C CYS A 208 44.52 -8.63 12.28
N TRP A 209 44.03 -7.54 11.67
CA TRP A 209 44.12 -7.29 10.23
C TRP A 209 45.37 -6.49 9.82
N ARG A 210 46.32 -6.28 10.75
CA ARG A 210 47.64 -5.75 10.42
C ARG A 210 48.48 -6.79 9.68
N LYS A 211 48.43 -6.77 8.35
CA LYS A 211 49.63 -6.94 7.51
C LYS A 211 49.45 -6.42 6.09
N ARG A 212 49.95 -5.18 5.92
CA ARG A 212 50.68 -4.61 4.79
C ARG A 212 49.96 -4.48 3.45
N LEU A 213 49.76 -3.22 3.07
CA LEU A 213 50.23 -2.72 1.78
C LEU A 213 51.07 -1.44 2.01
N ARG A 214 52.16 -1.31 1.26
CA ARG A 214 53.10 -0.19 1.31
C ARG A 214 53.45 0.23 -0.14
N GLY A 215 53.42 1.54 -0.39
CA GLY A 215 54.01 2.25 -1.54
C GLY A 215 53.09 2.35 -2.77
N THR A 216 52.95 3.47 -3.50
CA THR A 216 53.69 4.76 -3.53
C THR A 216 52.81 5.80 -4.27
N LEU A 217 52.96 7.09 -3.94
CA LEU A 217 52.09 8.21 -4.34
C LEU A 217 51.94 8.50 -5.85
N SER A 218 50.71 8.81 -6.28
CA SER A 218 50.29 10.03 -7.03
C SER A 218 48.84 10.01 -7.55
N HIS A 219 47.99 9.08 -7.09
CA HIS A 219 46.53 9.01 -7.35
C HIS A 219 45.66 9.29 -6.09
N THR A 220 46.25 9.96 -5.10
CA THR A 220 45.88 9.83 -3.68
C THR A 220 44.59 10.50 -3.20
N SER A 221 43.89 11.33 -3.98
CA SER A 221 42.61 11.92 -3.54
C SER A 221 41.40 11.06 -3.92
N LEU A 222 41.34 10.59 -5.17
CA LEU A 222 40.23 9.76 -5.67
C LEU A 222 40.23 8.38 -5.01
N GLU A 223 41.41 7.75 -4.88
CA GLU A 223 41.53 6.43 -4.23
C GLU A 223 41.16 6.48 -2.74
N VAL A 224 41.43 7.60 -2.09
CA VAL A 224 41.06 7.86 -0.69
C VAL A 224 39.55 8.07 -0.55
N TYR A 225 38.92 8.82 -1.45
CA TYR A 225 37.46 8.96 -1.47
C TYR A 225 36.77 7.62 -1.75
N CYS A 226 37.28 6.85 -2.72
CA CYS A 226 36.79 5.49 -2.99
C CYS A 226 36.93 4.57 -1.76
N ASN A 227 38.02 4.70 -1.00
CA ASN A 227 38.21 3.93 0.24
C ASN A 227 37.24 4.35 1.35
N GLN A 228 36.99 5.65 1.53
CA GLN A 228 35.96 6.14 2.46
C GLN A 228 34.56 5.64 2.08
N VAL A 229 34.19 5.76 0.81
CA VAL A 229 32.90 5.28 0.28
C VAL A 229 32.77 3.79 0.51
N LYS A 230 33.77 3.01 0.09
CA LYS A 230 33.80 1.55 0.27
C LYS A 230 33.66 1.19 1.75
N ARG A 231 34.39 1.87 2.63
CA ARG A 231 34.36 1.57 4.07
C ARG A 231 33.02 1.90 4.70
N CYS A 232 32.38 3.02 4.31
CA CYS A 232 31.02 3.33 4.74
C CYS A 232 30.01 2.26 4.28
N ILE A 233 30.14 1.75 3.05
CA ILE A 233 29.29 0.67 2.54
C ILE A 233 29.51 -0.63 3.35
N GLU A 234 30.76 -1.01 3.61
CA GLU A 234 31.08 -2.19 4.42
C GLU A 234 30.48 -2.08 5.83
N ILE A 235 30.66 -0.93 6.50
CA ILE A 235 30.06 -0.66 7.81
C ILE A 235 28.54 -0.78 7.75
N ALA A 236 27.89 -0.23 6.72
CA ALA A 236 26.45 -0.30 6.56
C ALA A 236 25.98 -1.75 6.41
N LEU A 237 26.64 -2.54 5.56
CA LEU A 237 26.36 -3.96 5.37
C LEU A 237 26.54 -4.75 6.68
N ASP A 238 27.62 -4.48 7.43
CA ASP A 238 27.89 -5.12 8.73
C ASP A 238 26.81 -4.77 9.78
N CYS A 239 26.30 -3.54 9.76
CA CYS A 239 25.19 -3.12 10.63
C CYS A 239 23.88 -3.85 10.31
N LEU A 240 23.70 -4.27 9.05
CA LEU A 240 22.50 -4.96 8.56
C LEU A 240 22.54 -6.49 8.77
N ILE A 241 23.62 -7.04 9.34
CA ILE A 241 23.73 -8.48 9.65
C ILE A 241 22.56 -8.93 10.54
N SER A 242 21.90 -10.04 10.18
CA SER A 242 20.72 -10.53 10.90
C SER A 242 21.06 -11.00 12.33
N ASN A 243 22.22 -11.62 12.53
CA ASN A 243 22.69 -12.01 13.87
C ASN A 243 23.21 -10.79 14.65
N ARG A 244 22.51 -10.40 15.71
CA ARG A 244 22.88 -9.24 16.54
C ARG A 244 24.28 -9.32 17.17
N GLN A 245 24.80 -10.53 17.41
CA GLN A 245 26.12 -10.73 18.04
C GLN A 245 27.27 -10.55 17.06
N GLU A 246 26.98 -10.59 15.76
CA GLU A 246 27.97 -10.40 14.68
C GLU A 246 28.03 -8.94 14.21
N ARG A 247 27.09 -8.09 14.66
CA ARG A 247 27.10 -6.67 14.32
C ARG A 247 28.26 -5.95 15.00
N PRO A 248 28.90 -4.99 14.32
CA PRO A 248 29.98 -4.21 14.92
C PRO A 248 29.44 -3.36 16.07
N THR A 249 30.26 -3.15 17.10
CA THR A 249 29.91 -2.20 18.15
C THR A 249 30.05 -0.77 17.63
N ILE A 250 29.36 0.19 18.26
CA ILE A 250 29.50 1.61 17.86
C ILE A 250 30.96 2.08 17.97
N GLN A 251 31.73 1.51 18.90
CA GLN A 251 33.14 1.80 19.07
C GLN A 251 34.00 1.25 17.93
N ASP A 252 33.67 0.05 17.42
CA ASP A 252 34.34 -0.52 16.24
C ASP A 252 34.07 0.33 14.99
N ILE A 253 32.82 0.79 14.83
CA ILE A 253 32.41 1.66 13.73
C ILE A 253 33.18 2.98 13.76
N VAL A 254 33.19 3.68 14.90
CA VAL A 254 33.89 4.97 15.02
C VAL A 254 35.40 4.80 14.83
N SER A 255 35.99 3.73 15.39
CA SER A 255 37.41 3.43 15.20
C SER A 255 37.75 3.24 13.73
N SER A 256 36.93 2.47 13.01
CA SER A 256 37.07 2.23 11.58
C SER A 256 36.96 3.51 10.73
N LEU A 257 36.03 4.42 11.09
CA LEU A 257 35.91 5.72 10.41
C LEU A 257 37.13 6.61 10.70
N ASN A 258 37.64 6.63 11.93
CA ASN A 258 38.83 7.41 12.29
C ASN A 258 40.12 6.91 11.60
N GLU A 259 40.27 5.58 11.43
CA GLU A 259 41.38 5.00 10.68
C GLU A 259 41.39 5.42 9.21
N THR A 260 40.20 5.59 8.62
CA THR A 260 40.07 6.01 7.23
C THR A 260 40.36 7.51 7.06
N GLU A 261 40.16 8.32 8.11
CA GLU A 261 40.46 9.75 8.13
C GLU A 261 41.94 10.05 8.43
N THR A 262 42.59 9.28 9.32
CA THR A 262 44.03 9.44 9.64
C THR A 262 44.97 9.09 8.48
N MET A 263 44.47 8.41 7.44
CA MET A 263 45.17 8.26 6.15
C MET A 263 45.28 9.58 5.36
N ILE A 264 44.52 10.61 5.78
CA ILE A 264 44.43 11.94 5.20
C ILE A 264 45.06 12.91 6.20
N GLY A 265 46.35 13.22 6.08
CA GLY A 265 46.95 14.29 6.90
C GLY A 265 46.21 15.62 6.67
N ASP A 266 46.24 16.54 7.65
CA ASP A 266 45.54 17.84 7.72
C ASP A 266 45.57 18.74 6.45
N ARG A 267 46.38 18.40 5.42
CA ARG A 267 46.51 19.16 4.17
C ARG A 267 45.55 18.74 3.05
N GLY A 268 44.83 17.62 3.19
CA GLY A 268 43.97 17.09 2.13
C GLY A 268 42.60 17.77 1.96
N MET A 269 42.16 18.56 2.94
CA MET A 269 40.79 19.12 2.97
C MET A 269 40.67 20.59 2.53
N GLN A 270 41.77 21.29 2.21
CA GLN A 270 41.73 22.74 1.95
C GLN A 270 41.61 23.17 0.48
N ASN A 271 41.62 22.25 -0.50
CA ASN A 271 41.54 22.62 -1.91
C ASN A 271 40.28 22.05 -2.59
N GLU A 272 39.13 22.66 -2.31
CA GLU A 272 37.99 22.68 -3.25
C GLU A 272 37.84 24.11 -3.78
N GLN A 273 38.79 24.55 -4.61
CA GLN A 273 38.57 25.60 -5.59
C GLN A 273 38.78 24.97 -6.97
N PHE A 274 37.69 24.52 -7.59
CA PHE A 274 37.70 24.30 -9.03
C PHE A 274 37.50 25.65 -9.70
N SER A 275 38.56 26.14 -10.34
CA SER A 275 38.51 27.27 -11.25
C SER A 275 37.65 26.91 -12.46
N GLU A 276 36.63 27.72 -12.72
CA GLU A 276 35.98 27.82 -14.04
C GLU A 276 36.99 28.40 -15.03
N ASP A 277 37.82 27.56 -15.65
CA ASP A 277 38.32 27.74 -17.02
C ASP A 277 39.28 26.60 -17.35
N ASP A 278 38.92 25.80 -18.36
CA ASP A 278 39.86 25.35 -19.38
C ASP A 278 39.04 24.84 -20.57
N GLY A 279 39.05 25.65 -21.62
CA GLY A 279 38.21 25.53 -22.80
C GLY A 279 38.57 24.41 -23.77
N GLU A 280 37.57 24.13 -24.60
CA GLU A 280 37.60 23.68 -25.99
C GLU A 280 38.75 22.77 -26.46
N SER A 281 38.38 21.52 -26.79
CA SER A 281 38.69 21.00 -28.13
C SER A 281 37.73 19.88 -28.58
N THR A 282 36.91 20.25 -29.56
CA THR A 282 36.36 19.43 -30.66
C THR A 282 35.48 18.22 -30.33
N LEU A 283 34.17 18.48 -30.28
CA LEU A 283 33.13 17.52 -30.64
C LEU A 283 33.13 17.31 -32.17
N PRO A 284 33.02 16.07 -32.67
CA PRO A 284 32.60 15.83 -34.04
C PRO A 284 31.13 16.25 -34.18
N SER A 285 30.91 17.28 -34.99
CA SER A 285 29.61 17.60 -35.57
C SER A 285 29.20 16.46 -36.50
N ASP A 286 28.43 15.50 -36.00
CA ASP A 286 27.39 14.77 -36.72
C ASP A 286 26.82 13.65 -35.84
N LEU A 287 25.76 13.97 -35.10
CA LEU A 287 24.82 13.00 -34.53
C LEU A 287 23.46 13.68 -34.29
N SER A 288 23.01 14.48 -35.26
CA SER A 288 21.65 15.00 -35.34
C SER A 288 20.67 14.02 -36.03
N SER A 289 20.89 12.72 -35.92
CA SER A 289 20.02 11.72 -36.55
C SER A 289 19.96 10.39 -35.80
N ILE A 290 19.81 10.43 -34.46
CA ILE A 290 19.23 9.30 -33.72
C ILE A 290 18.06 9.82 -32.90
N THR A 291 16.89 9.79 -33.52
CA THR A 291 15.60 9.84 -32.83
C THR A 291 15.46 8.53 -32.05
N ILE A 292 15.76 8.53 -30.75
CA ILE A 292 15.31 7.45 -29.88
C ILE A 292 13.81 7.64 -29.73
N SER A 293 13.03 6.83 -30.45
CA SER A 293 11.58 6.82 -30.29
C SER A 293 11.27 6.42 -28.84
N SER A 294 10.62 7.33 -28.13
CA SER A 294 9.79 7.01 -26.98
C SER A 294 8.82 5.88 -27.39
N GLY A 295 9.13 4.65 -26.99
CA GLY A 295 8.15 3.57 -27.01
C GLY A 295 6.97 3.98 -26.12
N PRO A 296 5.73 3.55 -26.45
CA PRO A 296 4.56 3.97 -25.71
C PRO A 296 4.64 3.37 -24.30
N SER A 297 4.96 4.21 -23.33
CA SER A 297 4.70 3.93 -21.92
C SER A 297 3.19 3.95 -21.73
N SER A 298 2.53 2.80 -21.84
CA SER A 298 1.17 2.63 -21.31
C SER A 298 1.22 2.45 -19.79
N ALA A 299 1.96 3.32 -19.10
CA ALA A 299 1.65 3.66 -17.73
C ALA A 299 0.61 4.76 -17.86
N GLU A 300 -0.66 4.39 -17.77
CA GLU A 300 -1.70 5.38 -17.51
C GLU A 300 -1.25 6.21 -16.30
N ASN A 301 -1.12 7.52 -16.51
CA ASN A 301 -0.93 8.48 -15.42
C ASN A 301 -2.15 8.39 -14.51
N PHE A 302 -2.09 7.53 -13.49
CA PHE A 302 -3.11 7.45 -12.46
C PHE A 302 -3.03 8.71 -11.60
N PRO A 303 -4.13 9.48 -11.43
CA PRO A 303 -4.14 10.61 -10.52
C PRO A 303 -3.98 10.07 -9.09
N SER A 304 -2.81 10.31 -8.50
CA SER A 304 -2.56 10.14 -7.06
C SER A 304 -3.52 11.04 -6.28
N VAL A 305 -4.60 10.48 -5.73
CA VAL A 305 -5.47 11.19 -4.80
C VAL A 305 -4.86 11.04 -3.41
N GLU A 306 -4.22 12.10 -2.92
CA GLU A 306 -3.74 12.13 -1.53
C GLU A 306 -4.93 11.95 -0.55
N PRO A 307 -4.77 11.22 0.57
CA PRO A 307 -5.81 11.08 1.57
C PRO A 307 -6.25 12.44 2.09
N ARG A 308 -7.56 12.65 2.18
CA ARG A 308 -8.11 13.92 2.69
C ARG A 308 -7.91 14.02 4.20
N VAL A 309 -7.53 15.20 4.68
CA VAL A 309 -7.62 15.52 6.11
C VAL A 309 -9.10 15.72 6.44
N MET A 310 -9.61 14.89 7.35
CA MET A 310 -11.01 14.84 7.75
C MET A 310 -11.14 15.44 9.16
N PRO A 311 -11.89 16.56 9.33
CA PRO A 311 -12.03 17.16 10.64
C PRO A 311 -12.77 16.26 11.65
N TRP A 312 -12.44 16.37 12.93
CA TRP A 312 -13.07 15.57 13.98
C TRP A 312 -14.58 15.79 14.05
N SER A 313 -15.00 17.06 13.91
CA SER A 313 -16.41 17.45 13.86
C SER A 313 -17.18 16.78 12.73
N LEU A 314 -16.56 16.63 11.55
CA LEU A 314 -17.14 15.92 10.42
C LEU A 314 -17.28 14.43 10.72
N LEU A 315 -16.27 13.81 11.33
CA LEU A 315 -16.36 12.39 11.72
C LEU A 315 -17.46 12.16 12.76
N LYS A 316 -17.61 13.05 13.75
CA LYS A 316 -18.74 13.03 14.69
C LYS A 316 -20.08 13.11 13.97
N GLU A 317 -20.25 14.06 13.05
CA GLU A 317 -21.49 14.19 12.26
C GLU A 317 -21.79 12.91 11.48
N MET A 318 -20.81 12.39 10.74
CA MET A 318 -20.99 11.22 9.88
C MET A 318 -21.29 9.94 10.65
N THR A 319 -20.70 9.79 11.84
CA THR A 319 -20.84 8.59 12.69
C THR A 319 -21.95 8.71 13.72
N ASP A 320 -22.77 9.77 13.67
CA ASP A 320 -23.81 10.03 14.66
C ASP A 320 -23.23 10.05 16.09
N ASP A 321 -22.20 10.87 16.27
CA ASP A 321 -21.38 10.99 17.48
C ASP A 321 -20.84 9.65 17.98
N PHE A 322 -20.32 8.84 17.04
CA PHE A 322 -19.81 7.50 17.30
C PHE A 322 -20.83 6.60 18.03
N SER A 323 -22.10 6.71 17.66
CA SER A 323 -23.15 5.95 18.33
C SER A 323 -22.94 4.44 18.20
N ALA A 324 -23.35 3.70 19.24
CA ALA A 324 -23.26 2.25 19.25
C ALA A 324 -24.01 1.60 18.07
N ALA A 325 -25.03 2.28 17.52
CA ALA A 325 -25.76 1.84 16.33
C ALA A 325 -24.91 1.89 15.04
N ARG A 326 -23.87 2.72 15.00
CA ARG A 326 -22.92 2.83 13.89
C ARG A 326 -21.68 1.96 14.07
N LEU A 327 -21.53 1.27 15.20
CA LEU A 327 -20.37 0.42 15.44
C LEU A 327 -20.38 -0.81 14.51
N VAL A 328 -19.35 -0.95 13.69
CA VAL A 328 -19.16 -2.06 12.74
C VAL A 328 -18.32 -3.18 13.37
N GLY A 329 -17.29 -2.83 14.13
CA GLY A 329 -16.41 -3.83 14.75
C GLY A 329 -15.42 -3.25 15.74
N LYS A 330 -14.86 -4.12 16.59
CA LYS A 330 -13.80 -3.78 17.54
C LYS A 330 -12.58 -4.67 17.26
N GLY A 331 -11.43 -4.06 17.00
CA GLY A 331 -10.16 -4.74 16.79
C GLY A 331 -9.12 -4.37 17.86
N ALA A 332 -7.97 -5.03 17.83
CA ALA A 332 -6.88 -4.78 18.77
C ALA A 332 -6.34 -3.33 18.71
N HIS A 333 -6.46 -2.67 17.55
CA HIS A 333 -5.97 -1.32 17.32
C HIS A 333 -7.07 -0.26 17.29
N GLY A 334 -8.28 -0.58 17.75
CA GLY A 334 -9.37 0.39 17.87
C GLY A 334 -10.73 -0.08 17.36
N GLN A 335 -11.65 0.86 17.22
CA GLN A 335 -13.05 0.61 16.89
C GLN A 335 -13.37 1.14 15.50
N VAL A 336 -14.22 0.45 14.75
CA VAL A 336 -14.63 0.86 13.39
C VAL A 336 -16.11 1.22 13.41
N TYR A 337 -16.43 2.41 12.90
CA TYR A 337 -17.77 2.95 12.81
C TYR A 337 -18.18 3.15 11.35
N LYS A 338 -19.47 3.02 11.04
CA LYS A 338 -20.05 3.38 9.75
C LYS A 338 -20.38 4.87 9.74
N GLY A 339 -19.57 5.65 9.04
CA GLY A 339 -19.87 7.04 8.72
C GLY A 339 -20.79 7.13 7.50
N VAL A 340 -21.75 8.06 7.49
CA VAL A 340 -22.54 8.39 6.31
C VAL A 340 -22.53 9.91 6.13
N ASP A 341 -22.16 10.39 4.96
CA ASP A 341 -22.18 11.83 4.66
C ASP A 341 -23.60 12.32 4.30
N LYS A 342 -23.72 13.63 4.03
CA LYS A 342 -24.99 14.28 3.69
C LYS A 342 -25.60 13.77 2.39
N ASP A 343 -24.77 13.25 1.48
CA ASP A 343 -25.17 12.73 0.19
C ASP A 343 -25.48 11.22 0.26
N GLY A 344 -25.36 10.61 1.44
CA GLY A 344 -25.64 9.19 1.67
C GLY A 344 -24.46 8.25 1.41
N HIS A 345 -23.27 8.76 1.07
CA HIS A 345 -22.10 7.93 0.87
C HIS A 345 -21.61 7.38 2.21
N ALA A 346 -21.41 6.06 2.26
CA ALA A 346 -20.93 5.37 3.44
C ALA A 346 -19.41 5.22 3.45
N ILE A 347 -18.79 5.49 4.60
CA ILE A 347 -17.37 5.25 4.86
C ILE A 347 -17.20 4.41 6.14
N ALA A 348 -16.07 3.72 6.26
CA ALA A 348 -15.65 3.08 7.49
C ALA A 348 -14.64 3.96 8.23
N VAL A 349 -14.97 4.41 9.43
CA VAL A 349 -14.13 5.26 10.28
C VAL A 349 -13.51 4.41 11.39
N LYS A 350 -12.22 4.10 11.27
CA LYS A 350 -11.45 3.38 12.28
C LYS A 350 -10.84 4.37 13.28
N MET A 351 -11.38 4.41 14.48
CA MET A 351 -10.88 5.18 15.62
C MET A 351 -9.74 4.44 16.31
N LEU A 352 -8.55 5.02 16.30
CA LEU A 352 -7.35 4.46 16.93
C LEU A 352 -7.26 4.92 18.38
N HIS A 353 -6.93 3.99 19.28
CA HIS A 353 -6.76 4.29 20.72
C HIS A 353 -5.27 4.25 21.11
N GLY A 354 -4.84 5.18 21.98
CA GLY A 354 -3.52 5.15 22.64
C GLY A 354 -2.30 5.46 21.76
N PHE A 355 -1.11 5.20 22.31
CA PHE A 355 0.23 5.46 21.74
C PHE A 355 0.57 4.75 20.40
N HIS A 356 -0.38 4.03 19.79
CA HIS A 356 -0.19 3.30 18.54
C HIS A 356 -0.34 4.17 17.28
N PHE A 357 -0.60 5.47 17.46
CA PHE A 357 -0.86 6.40 16.38
C PHE A 357 0.33 6.55 15.41
N ASP A 358 1.52 6.85 15.92
CA ASP A 358 2.63 7.32 15.08
C ASP A 358 3.08 6.25 14.05
N MET A 359 3.25 4.99 14.48
CA MET A 359 3.72 3.94 13.57
C MET A 359 2.67 3.45 12.57
N GLU A 360 1.41 3.24 12.98
CA GLU A 360 0.40 2.65 12.08
C GLU A 360 -0.07 3.68 11.05
N ILE A 361 -0.27 4.95 11.45
CA ILE A 361 -0.73 6.01 10.55
C ILE A 361 0.36 6.42 9.57
N GLU A 362 1.59 6.67 10.01
CA GLU A 362 2.67 7.05 9.08
C GLU A 362 2.90 5.95 8.05
N GLN A 363 2.84 4.68 8.47
CA GLN A 363 2.94 3.54 7.58
C GLN A 363 1.76 3.50 6.58
N MET A 364 0.53 3.73 7.03
CA MET A 364 -0.66 3.75 6.19
C MET A 364 -0.68 4.90 5.19
N ILE A 365 -0.35 6.11 5.64
CA ILE A 365 -0.26 7.32 4.82
C ILE A 365 0.90 7.19 3.82
N SER A 366 1.98 6.48 4.17
CA SER A 366 3.08 6.23 3.24
C SER A 366 2.76 5.14 2.21
N ILE A 367 1.98 4.13 2.58
CA ILE A 367 1.72 2.94 1.75
C ILE A 367 0.44 3.10 0.91
N ILE A 368 -0.72 3.34 1.52
CA ILE A 368 -2.01 3.22 0.83
C ILE A 368 -2.20 4.21 -0.32
N PRO A 369 -1.73 5.47 -0.26
CA PRO A 369 -1.85 6.38 -1.41
C PRO A 369 -1.13 5.87 -2.67
N LYS A 370 -0.20 4.93 -2.53
CA LYS A 370 0.54 4.30 -3.64
C LYS A 370 -0.18 3.05 -4.19
N VAL A 371 -1.30 2.65 -3.60
CA VAL A 371 -1.96 1.37 -3.84
C VAL A 371 -3.39 1.60 -4.30
N HIS A 372 -3.63 1.35 -5.58
CA HIS A 372 -4.97 1.43 -6.18
C HIS A 372 -5.24 0.14 -6.92
N HIS A 373 -6.13 -0.69 -6.38
CA HIS A 373 -6.48 -1.99 -6.96
C HIS A 373 -7.90 -2.39 -6.54
N PRO A 374 -8.72 -3.00 -7.42
CA PRO A 374 -10.09 -3.41 -7.09
C PRO A 374 -10.19 -4.37 -5.89
N ASN A 375 -9.13 -5.14 -5.61
CA ASN A 375 -9.07 -6.07 -4.48
C ASN A 375 -8.27 -5.55 -3.28
N ILE A 376 -8.10 -4.24 -3.14
CA ILE A 376 -7.44 -3.62 -1.99
C ILE A 376 -8.34 -2.50 -1.49
N VAL A 377 -8.46 -2.37 -0.17
CA VAL A 377 -9.29 -1.31 0.44
C VAL A 377 -8.69 0.06 0.17
N GLN A 378 -9.53 1.01 -0.23
CA GLN A 378 -9.12 2.40 -0.44
C GLN A 378 -9.14 3.18 0.88
N LEU A 379 -8.03 3.88 1.18
CA LEU A 379 -8.00 4.95 2.19
C LEU A 379 -8.54 6.24 1.55
N ILE A 380 -9.60 6.78 2.13
CA ILE A 380 -10.27 8.01 1.69
C ILE A 380 -9.64 9.23 2.38
N GLY A 381 -9.31 9.08 3.67
CA GLY A 381 -8.80 10.18 4.47
C GLY A 381 -8.39 9.77 5.88
N TYR A 382 -7.94 10.74 6.67
CA TYR A 382 -7.53 10.54 8.05
C TYR A 382 -7.85 11.77 8.91
N CYS A 383 -7.96 11.56 10.22
CA CYS A 383 -8.13 12.58 11.24
C CYS A 383 -6.99 12.48 12.24
N HIS A 384 -6.37 13.63 12.53
CA HIS A 384 -5.45 13.82 13.64
C HIS A 384 -5.73 15.20 14.22
N GLU A 385 -6.55 15.24 15.26
CA GLU A 385 -6.88 16.48 15.96
C GLU A 385 -6.62 16.33 17.46
N ILE A 386 -6.25 17.44 18.10
CA ILE A 386 -6.01 17.48 19.54
C ILE A 386 -6.99 18.49 20.12
N GLU A 387 -7.92 17.98 20.92
CA GLU A 387 -8.93 18.78 21.61
C GLU A 387 -8.50 19.01 23.06
N GLN A 388 -8.79 20.19 23.61
CA GLN A 388 -8.55 20.49 25.01
C GLN A 388 -9.86 20.23 25.77
N VAL A 389 -9.83 19.29 26.71
CA VAL A 389 -11.01 18.89 27.49
C VAL A 389 -10.77 19.15 28.96
N VAL A 390 -11.83 19.56 29.66
CA VAL A 390 -11.80 19.72 31.12
C VAL A 390 -12.25 18.42 31.75
N VAL A 391 -11.42 17.84 32.61
CA VAL A 391 -11.68 16.60 33.34
C VAL A 391 -11.62 16.85 34.84
N GLU A 392 -12.40 16.10 35.62
CA GLU A 392 -12.30 16.14 37.08
C GLU A 392 -11.26 15.12 37.55
N TYR A 393 -10.29 15.57 38.35
CA TYR A 393 -9.25 14.74 38.94
C TYR A 393 -9.01 15.16 40.40
N GLU A 394 -9.12 14.22 41.33
CA GLU A 394 -8.94 14.45 42.78
C GLU A 394 -9.74 15.67 43.32
N GLY A 395 -10.95 15.90 42.78
CA GLY A 395 -11.83 17.01 43.18
C GLY A 395 -11.44 18.38 42.60
N LYS A 396 -10.53 18.41 41.63
CA LYS A 396 -10.15 19.61 40.86
C LYS A 396 -10.53 19.44 39.39
N HIS A 397 -10.78 20.57 38.72
CA HIS A 397 -10.91 20.60 37.26
C HIS A 397 -9.53 20.77 36.65
N VAL A 398 -9.17 19.91 35.71
CA VAL A 398 -7.87 19.90 35.04
C VAL A 398 -8.08 19.89 33.54
N ILE A 399 -7.22 20.60 32.81
CA ILE A 399 -7.28 20.63 31.34
C ILE A 399 -6.33 19.60 30.79
N ALA A 400 -6.91 18.61 30.11
CA ALA A 400 -6.23 17.54 29.43
C ALA A 400 -6.31 17.73 27.91
N ALA A 401 -5.37 17.13 27.20
CA ALA A 401 -5.41 16.99 25.75
C ALA A 401 -6.05 15.64 25.40
N GLU A 402 -7.14 15.64 24.67
CA GLU A 402 -7.70 14.43 24.06
C GLU A 402 -7.26 14.39 22.59
N ILE A 403 -6.64 13.28 22.18
CA ILE A 403 -6.13 13.11 20.82
C ILE A 403 -7.11 12.25 20.02
N HIS A 404 -7.67 12.83 18.97
CA HIS A 404 -8.65 12.23 18.08
C HIS A 404 -7.98 11.71 16.82
N ASN A 405 -7.83 10.39 16.76
CA ASN A 405 -7.11 9.70 15.70
C ASN A 405 -8.04 8.77 14.92
N GLY A 406 -8.22 9.05 13.64
CA GLY A 406 -9.14 8.30 12.77
C GLY A 406 -8.55 7.98 11.40
N LEU A 407 -8.79 6.78 10.89
CA LEU A 407 -8.55 6.40 9.49
C LEU A 407 -9.89 6.15 8.80
N CYS A 408 -10.11 6.76 7.64
CA CYS A 408 -11.35 6.70 6.88
C CYS A 408 -11.15 5.86 5.62
N PHE A 409 -11.85 4.74 5.52
CA PHE A 409 -11.82 3.83 4.38
C PHE A 409 -13.17 3.80 3.66
N GLU A 410 -13.19 3.25 2.45
CA GLU A 410 -14.45 2.83 1.83
C GLU A 410 -15.23 1.87 2.74
N TYR A 411 -16.55 2.04 2.81
CA TYR A 411 -17.41 1.14 3.58
C TYR A 411 -17.70 -0.13 2.77
N LEU A 412 -17.49 -1.29 3.40
CA LEU A 412 -17.68 -2.60 2.78
C LEU A 412 -18.83 -3.34 3.50
N PRO A 413 -20.04 -3.34 2.92
CA PRO A 413 -21.27 -3.70 3.63
C PRO A 413 -21.36 -5.18 4.01
N ASN A 414 -20.70 -6.07 3.26
CA ASN A 414 -20.73 -7.51 3.51
C ASN A 414 -19.69 -7.96 4.56
N GLY A 415 -18.97 -7.01 5.17
CA GLY A 415 -18.08 -7.27 6.30
C GLY A 415 -16.86 -8.12 5.95
N SER A 416 -16.29 -8.80 6.95
CA SER A 416 -15.06 -9.59 6.79
C SER A 416 -15.33 -11.04 6.43
N LEU A 417 -14.43 -11.67 5.67
CA LEU A 417 -14.44 -13.10 5.37
C LEU A 417 -14.49 -13.98 6.62
N ALA A 418 -13.96 -13.51 7.76
CA ALA A 418 -14.00 -14.24 9.03
C ALA A 418 -15.42 -14.65 9.46
N THR A 419 -16.46 -13.87 9.13
CA THR A 419 -17.85 -14.20 9.50
C THR A 419 -18.44 -15.34 8.67
N TYR A 420 -17.78 -15.72 7.57
CA TYR A 420 -18.23 -16.75 6.64
C TYR A 420 -17.42 -18.06 6.75
N ILE A 421 -16.39 -18.09 7.60
CA ILE A 421 -15.62 -19.32 7.88
C ILE A 421 -16.11 -19.87 9.22
N THR A 422 -16.98 -20.89 9.18
CA THR A 422 -17.50 -21.54 10.40
C THR A 422 -16.67 -22.79 10.77
N PRO A 423 -16.75 -23.28 12.02
CA PRO A 423 -15.95 -24.43 12.49
C PRO A 423 -16.11 -25.70 11.66
N ASP A 424 -17.34 -26.01 11.25
CA ASP A 424 -17.68 -27.22 10.50
C ASP A 424 -18.11 -26.92 9.04
N ASP A 425 -18.23 -25.63 8.67
CA ASP A 425 -18.52 -25.15 7.31
C ASP A 425 -19.79 -25.76 6.68
N GLU A 426 -20.72 -26.28 7.50
CA GLU A 426 -22.02 -26.81 7.04
C GLU A 426 -22.99 -25.71 6.58
N ASP A 427 -22.84 -24.48 7.08
CA ASP A 427 -23.80 -23.37 6.91
C ASP A 427 -23.12 -21.99 6.69
N SER A 428 -21.99 -21.97 5.99
CA SER A 428 -21.22 -20.72 5.74
C SER A 428 -21.87 -19.76 4.75
N GLY A 429 -22.99 -20.15 4.12
CA GLY A 429 -23.73 -19.32 3.16
C GLY A 429 -23.01 -19.04 1.83
N LEU A 430 -21.76 -19.50 1.65
CA LEU A 430 -20.96 -19.28 0.44
C LEU A 430 -20.94 -20.50 -0.47
N ASP A 431 -21.44 -20.33 -1.70
CA ASP A 431 -21.28 -21.29 -2.78
C ASP A 431 -19.83 -21.36 -3.29
N TRP A 432 -19.55 -22.32 -4.18
CA TRP A 432 -18.21 -22.52 -4.72
C TRP A 432 -17.73 -21.29 -5.52
N GLN A 433 -18.60 -20.74 -6.36
CA GLN A 433 -18.28 -19.61 -7.24
C GLN A 433 -17.85 -18.38 -6.43
N THR A 434 -18.55 -18.09 -5.35
CA THR A 434 -18.23 -16.97 -4.46
C THR A 434 -16.91 -17.23 -3.73
N ARG A 435 -16.66 -18.44 -3.23
CA ARG A 435 -15.36 -18.79 -2.62
C ARG A 435 -14.21 -18.68 -3.60
N TYR A 436 -14.38 -19.20 -4.81
CA TYR A 436 -13.37 -19.10 -5.85
C TYR A 436 -13.08 -17.63 -6.21
N ARG A 437 -14.12 -16.80 -6.36
CA ARG A 437 -13.98 -15.35 -6.56
C ARG A 437 -13.21 -14.67 -5.44
N ILE A 438 -13.49 -15.06 -4.19
CA ILE A 438 -12.77 -14.54 -3.01
C ILE A 438 -11.29 -14.96 -3.04
N ILE A 439 -10.99 -16.23 -3.30
CA ILE A 439 -9.62 -16.76 -3.42
C ILE A 439 -8.88 -16.01 -4.53
N LYS A 440 -9.48 -15.95 -5.72
CA LYS A 440 -8.91 -15.35 -6.92
C LYS A 440 -8.65 -13.86 -6.74
N GLY A 441 -9.65 -13.09 -6.30
CA GLY A 441 -9.49 -11.66 -6.06
C GLY A 441 -8.48 -11.34 -4.96
N THR A 442 -8.40 -12.16 -3.90
CA THR A 442 -7.36 -12.03 -2.88
C THR A 442 -5.96 -12.28 -3.49
N CYS A 443 -5.82 -13.28 -4.36
CA CYS A 443 -4.56 -13.54 -5.06
C CYS A 443 -4.17 -12.40 -5.99
N ASP A 444 -5.12 -11.83 -6.73
CA ASP A 444 -4.87 -10.72 -7.65
C ASP A 444 -4.46 -9.44 -6.89
N GLY A 445 -5.13 -9.14 -5.77
CA GLY A 445 -4.73 -8.05 -4.86
C GLY A 445 -3.33 -8.26 -4.27
N LEU A 446 -3.01 -9.48 -3.82
CA LEU A 446 -1.69 -9.79 -3.28
C LEU A 446 -0.60 -9.75 -4.35
N LYS A 447 -0.91 -10.18 -5.59
CA LYS A 447 -0.01 -10.07 -6.74
C LYS A 447 0.32 -8.61 -7.04
N TYR A 448 -0.68 -7.74 -7.03
CA TYR A 448 -0.45 -6.31 -7.21
C TYR A 448 0.53 -5.76 -6.15
N LEU A 449 0.34 -6.12 -4.87
CA LEU A 449 1.23 -5.70 -3.79
C LEU A 449 2.67 -6.21 -3.97
N HIS A 450 2.85 -7.48 -4.35
CA HIS A 450 4.17 -8.12 -4.40
C HIS A 450 4.94 -7.89 -5.70
N GLU A 451 4.24 -7.73 -6.81
CA GLU A 451 4.82 -7.75 -8.17
C GLU A 451 4.39 -6.54 -9.01
N GLY A 452 3.24 -5.90 -8.70
CA GLY A 452 2.70 -4.77 -9.46
C GLY A 452 3.31 -3.40 -9.14
N LEU A 453 4.07 -3.31 -8.04
CA LEU A 453 4.65 -2.06 -7.56
C LEU A 453 6.19 -2.06 -7.71
N ARG A 454 6.76 -0.86 -7.92
CA ARG A 454 8.23 -0.68 -7.99
C ARG A 454 8.95 -1.16 -6.73
N SER A 455 8.32 -0.95 -5.57
CA SER A 455 8.76 -1.48 -4.28
C SER A 455 7.66 -2.40 -3.76
N PRO A 456 7.89 -3.74 -3.76
CA PRO A 456 6.91 -4.69 -3.24
C PRO A 456 6.46 -4.37 -1.82
N ILE A 457 5.17 -4.54 -1.55
CA ILE A 457 4.60 -4.43 -0.21
C ILE A 457 4.33 -5.84 0.33
N ILE A 458 4.89 -6.17 1.49
CA ILE A 458 4.57 -7.39 2.23
C ILE A 458 3.53 -7.03 3.29
N HIS A 459 2.38 -7.70 3.30
CA HIS A 459 1.24 -7.35 4.15
C HIS A 459 1.46 -7.72 5.63
N MET A 460 2.09 -8.86 5.92
CA MET A 460 2.50 -9.33 7.26
C MET A 460 1.38 -9.64 8.27
N SER A 461 0.13 -9.48 7.87
CA SER A 461 -1.03 -9.65 8.76
C SER A 461 -2.25 -10.21 8.02
N LEU A 462 -2.05 -10.78 6.83
CA LEU A 462 -3.14 -11.30 5.99
C LEU A 462 -3.89 -12.42 6.74
N ASN A 463 -5.19 -12.23 6.94
CA ASN A 463 -6.08 -13.20 7.59
C ASN A 463 -7.54 -12.91 7.19
N PRO A 464 -8.52 -13.79 7.51
CA PRO A 464 -9.92 -13.60 7.10
C PRO A 464 -10.61 -12.34 7.67
N SER A 465 -10.18 -11.81 8.80
CA SER A 465 -10.72 -10.53 9.31
C SER A 465 -10.24 -9.32 8.51
N HIS A 466 -9.18 -9.50 7.73
CA HIS A 466 -8.54 -8.50 6.87
C HIS A 466 -8.88 -8.68 5.38
N ILE A 467 -9.80 -9.59 5.03
CA ILE A 467 -10.37 -9.68 3.68
C ILE A 467 -11.84 -9.26 3.81
N LEU A 468 -12.15 -8.06 3.36
CA LEU A 468 -13.49 -7.46 3.44
C LEU A 468 -14.24 -7.64 2.12
N MET A 469 -15.57 -7.53 2.12
CA MET A 469 -16.39 -7.74 0.92
C MET A 469 -17.26 -6.54 0.61
N ASP A 470 -17.20 -6.12 -0.65
CA ASP A 470 -18.11 -5.10 -1.19
C ASP A 470 -19.51 -5.67 -1.46
N GLU A 471 -20.41 -4.83 -1.98
CA GLU A 471 -21.80 -5.17 -2.33
C GLU A 471 -21.94 -6.39 -3.27
N LYS A 472 -20.92 -6.67 -4.08
CA LYS A 472 -20.92 -7.75 -5.09
C LYS A 472 -20.19 -9.01 -4.62
N MET A 473 -19.84 -9.08 -3.32
CA MET A 473 -19.00 -10.13 -2.73
C MET A 473 -17.60 -10.20 -3.38
N THR A 474 -17.09 -9.07 -3.87
CA THR A 474 -15.71 -8.99 -4.34
C THR A 474 -14.79 -8.73 -3.15
N PRO A 475 -13.68 -9.50 -2.99
CA PRO A 475 -12.79 -9.38 -1.85
C PRO A 475 -11.92 -8.12 -1.96
N LYS A 476 -11.68 -7.46 -0.82
CA LYS A 476 -10.73 -6.36 -0.68
C LYS A 476 -9.82 -6.59 0.53
N ILE A 477 -8.52 -6.59 0.29
CA ILE A 477 -7.50 -6.73 1.32
C ILE A 477 -7.43 -5.44 2.14
N ALA A 478 -7.50 -5.56 3.46
CA ALA A 478 -7.42 -4.50 4.45
C ALA A 478 -6.39 -4.85 5.54
N GLY A 479 -6.14 -3.97 6.51
CA GLY A 479 -5.30 -4.32 7.67
C GLY A 479 -3.79 -4.16 7.45
N PHE A 480 -3.39 -3.18 6.63
CA PHE A 480 -1.99 -2.83 6.31
C PHE A 480 -1.13 -2.32 7.50
N GLY A 481 -1.60 -2.41 8.75
CA GLY A 481 -0.94 -1.78 9.91
C GLY A 481 0.43 -2.37 10.20
N SER A 482 0.64 -3.61 9.75
CA SER A 482 1.90 -4.33 9.83
C SER A 482 2.63 -4.40 8.49
N ALA A 483 2.08 -3.79 7.43
CA ALA A 483 2.64 -3.92 6.09
C ALA A 483 4.01 -3.22 5.99
N ARG A 484 4.86 -3.69 5.07
CA ARG A 484 6.23 -3.19 4.89
C ARG A 484 6.54 -3.01 3.41
N LEU A 485 7.16 -1.88 3.06
CA LEU A 485 7.78 -1.67 1.75
C LEU A 485 9.11 -2.42 1.72
N PHE A 486 9.32 -3.20 0.66
CA PHE A 486 10.49 -4.02 0.43
C PHE A 486 11.19 -3.48 -0.83
N GLY A 487 12.48 -3.15 -0.77
CA GLY A 487 13.20 -2.58 -1.92
C GLY A 487 14.28 -1.53 -1.63
N VAL A 488 14.44 -1.11 -0.37
CA VAL A 488 15.68 -0.49 0.12
C VAL A 488 16.25 -1.49 1.13
N GLU A 489 17.24 -2.27 0.68
CA GLU A 489 18.07 -3.24 1.41
C GLU A 489 17.48 -3.93 2.67
N ASN A 490 17.13 -5.21 2.48
CA ASN A 490 17.11 -6.35 3.43
C ASN A 490 16.32 -6.28 4.76
N THR A 491 15.31 -7.15 4.84
CA THR A 491 14.76 -7.82 6.05
C THR A 491 14.84 -7.03 7.36
N ASN A 492 13.90 -6.11 7.55
CA ASN A 492 13.71 -5.42 8.82
C ASN A 492 13.25 -6.43 9.91
N ILE A 493 14.12 -6.75 10.86
CA ILE A 493 13.72 -7.42 12.10
C ILE A 493 12.90 -6.41 12.91
N THR A 494 11.65 -6.75 13.22
CA THR A 494 10.76 -5.88 14.01
C THR A 494 10.94 -6.14 15.51
N MET A 495 10.99 -5.07 16.31
CA MET A 495 11.14 -5.13 17.77
C MET A 495 9.91 -5.71 18.51
N SER A 496 8.87 -6.12 17.79
CA SER A 496 7.66 -6.75 18.33
C SER A 496 7.20 -7.87 17.39
N PRO A 497 6.64 -8.98 17.92
CA PRO A 497 6.00 -9.99 17.09
C PRO A 497 4.80 -9.35 16.37
N LEU A 498 4.85 -9.32 15.05
CA LEU A 498 3.80 -8.86 14.15
C LEU A 498 3.11 -10.05 13.50
N GLY A 499 1.83 -9.89 13.17
CA GLY A 499 1.02 -10.94 12.54
C GLY A 499 0.07 -11.64 13.51
N THR A 500 -0.86 -12.40 12.94
CA THR A 500 -1.93 -13.07 13.70
C THR A 500 -1.56 -14.53 13.94
N MET A 501 -1.62 -14.97 15.21
CA MET A 501 -1.35 -16.35 15.59
C MET A 501 -2.22 -17.33 14.77
N GLY A 502 -1.59 -18.39 14.24
CA GLY A 502 -2.23 -19.35 13.33
C GLY A 502 -2.21 -18.97 11.85
N TYR A 503 -1.71 -17.77 11.49
CA TYR A 503 -1.41 -17.37 10.10
C TYR A 503 0.07 -17.03 9.91
N MET A 504 0.84 -16.93 10.99
CA MET A 504 2.29 -16.71 10.93
C MET A 504 3.02 -17.98 10.46
N PRO A 505 3.98 -17.85 9.53
CA PRO A 505 4.79 -18.97 9.05
C PRO A 505 5.86 -19.38 10.08
N PRO A 506 6.33 -20.63 10.05
CA PRO A 506 7.27 -21.16 11.04
C PRO A 506 8.60 -20.39 11.06
N GLU A 507 9.15 -19.99 9.91
CA GLU A 507 10.40 -19.23 9.86
C GLU A 507 10.31 -17.84 10.52
N TYR A 508 9.11 -17.26 10.57
CA TYR A 508 8.89 -16.01 11.28
C TYR A 508 8.82 -16.24 12.78
N ILE A 509 8.08 -17.28 13.21
CA ILE A 509 7.95 -17.66 14.62
C ILE A 509 9.32 -18.02 15.20
N ASP A 510 10.09 -18.83 14.48
CA ASP A 510 11.37 -19.38 14.96
C ASP A 510 12.53 -18.41 14.81
N LYS A 511 12.57 -17.65 13.71
CA LYS A 511 13.76 -16.89 13.27
C LYS A 511 13.47 -15.43 12.93
N GLN A 512 12.23 -14.95 13.06
CA GLN A 512 11.79 -13.60 12.72
C GLN A 512 12.12 -13.17 11.28
N VAL A 513 12.14 -14.14 10.36
CA VAL A 513 12.47 -13.88 8.96
C VAL A 513 11.23 -13.34 8.24
N ILE A 514 11.38 -12.18 7.60
CA ILE A 514 10.34 -11.54 6.81
C ILE A 514 10.66 -11.64 5.33
N SER A 515 9.71 -12.14 4.54
CA SER A 515 9.80 -12.17 3.09
C SER A 515 8.40 -12.29 2.47
N LYS A 516 8.29 -12.19 1.14
CA LYS A 516 7.00 -12.29 0.43
C LYS A 516 6.27 -13.60 0.75
N GLU A 517 7.04 -14.65 1.01
CA GLU A 517 6.57 -15.98 1.36
C GLU A 517 5.80 -16.03 2.70
N PHE A 518 5.88 -14.98 3.52
CA PHE A 518 5.03 -14.81 4.70
C PHE A 518 3.55 -14.70 4.32
N ASP A 519 3.24 -13.83 3.36
CA ASP A 519 1.86 -13.63 2.92
C ASP A 519 1.38 -14.85 2.12
N ILE A 520 2.27 -15.54 1.40
CA ILE A 520 1.95 -16.80 0.71
C ILE A 520 1.49 -17.86 1.70
N PHE A 521 2.21 -18.04 2.81
CA PHE A 521 1.80 -18.98 3.86
C PHE A 521 0.45 -18.60 4.45
N SER A 522 0.27 -17.32 4.80
CA SER A 522 -0.99 -16.78 5.33
C SER A 522 -2.16 -17.04 4.36
N LEU A 523 -1.95 -16.81 3.06
CA LEU A 523 -2.90 -17.09 1.98
C LEU A 523 -3.25 -18.58 1.92
N GLY A 524 -2.26 -19.47 2.01
CA GLY A 524 -2.47 -20.92 2.04
C GLY A 524 -3.40 -21.34 3.18
N VAL A 525 -3.18 -20.83 4.40
CA VAL A 525 -4.05 -21.09 5.56
C VAL A 525 -5.48 -20.58 5.31
N ILE A 526 -5.64 -19.41 4.69
CA ILE A 526 -6.96 -18.85 4.36
C ILE A 526 -7.69 -19.75 3.36
N ILE A 527 -7.01 -20.20 2.30
CA ILE A 527 -7.61 -21.10 1.31
C ILE A 527 -8.02 -22.42 1.99
N LEU A 528 -7.15 -23.05 2.79
CA LEU A 528 -7.50 -24.29 3.52
C LEU A 528 -8.76 -24.12 4.40
N LYS A 529 -8.88 -22.99 5.08
CA LYS A 529 -10.05 -22.65 5.91
C LYS A 529 -11.30 -22.42 5.07
N LEU A 530 -11.19 -21.79 3.90
CA LEU A 530 -12.30 -21.66 2.96
C LEU A 530 -12.72 -23.00 2.35
N MET A 531 -11.80 -23.94 2.16
CA MET A 531 -12.14 -25.23 1.53
C MET A 531 -12.76 -26.23 2.52
N LYS A 532 -12.34 -26.22 3.79
CA LYS A 532 -12.70 -27.26 4.77
C LYS A 532 -13.33 -26.74 6.07
N GLY A 533 -13.24 -25.45 6.38
CA GLY A 533 -13.69 -24.87 7.66
C GLY A 533 -12.55 -24.67 8.66
N GLN A 534 -12.85 -24.15 9.85
CA GLN A 534 -11.84 -23.61 10.77
C GLN A 534 -10.91 -24.65 11.42
N LYS A 535 -11.34 -25.91 11.59
CA LYS A 535 -10.54 -27.01 12.17
C LYS A 535 -9.48 -27.59 11.24
N SER A 536 -9.47 -27.19 9.97
CA SER A 536 -8.70 -27.83 8.89
C SER A 536 -7.19 -27.80 9.05
N TYR A 537 -6.65 -26.73 9.65
CA TYR A 537 -5.20 -26.52 9.72
C TYR A 537 -4.48 -27.51 10.65
N HIS A 538 -5.14 -28.01 11.70
CA HIS A 538 -4.54 -28.97 12.64
C HIS A 538 -4.63 -30.43 12.18
N GLU A 539 -5.53 -30.75 11.26
CA GLU A 539 -5.73 -32.12 10.75
C GLU A 539 -4.78 -32.48 9.60
N TRP A 540 -4.19 -31.47 8.95
CA TRP A 540 -3.18 -31.61 7.91
C TRP A 540 -1.93 -32.36 8.38
N ASP A 541 -1.48 -32.12 9.61
CA ASP A 541 -0.24 -32.69 10.17
C ASP A 541 -0.27 -34.22 10.33
N PHE A 542 -1.45 -34.85 10.22
CA PHE A 542 -1.63 -36.28 10.44
C PHE A 542 -1.83 -37.11 9.15
N MET A 543 -1.77 -36.50 7.96
CA MET A 543 -1.94 -37.22 6.69
C MET A 543 -1.10 -36.67 5.54
N SER A 544 -0.99 -37.44 4.44
CA SER A 544 -0.27 -36.98 3.24
C SER A 544 -1.09 -35.92 2.47
N PRO A 545 -0.40 -35.02 1.75
CA PRO A 545 -1.02 -34.04 0.86
C PRO A 545 -2.10 -34.58 -0.07
N GLU A 546 -1.77 -35.68 -0.75
CA GLU A 546 -2.62 -36.29 -1.76
C GLU A 546 -3.90 -36.83 -1.12
N LYS A 547 -3.75 -37.49 0.04
CA LYS A 547 -4.88 -38.02 0.78
C LYS A 547 -5.80 -36.93 1.30
N PHE A 548 -5.24 -35.81 1.76
CA PHE A 548 -6.03 -34.65 2.20
C PHE A 548 -6.81 -34.03 1.05
N ILE A 549 -6.14 -33.79 -0.10
CA ILE A 549 -6.77 -33.19 -1.28
C ILE A 549 -7.93 -34.06 -1.77
N GLU A 550 -7.71 -35.36 -1.93
CA GLU A 550 -8.73 -36.29 -2.40
C GLU A 550 -9.92 -36.36 -1.44
N LEU A 551 -9.66 -36.45 -0.13
CA LEU A 551 -10.71 -36.51 0.89
C LEU A 551 -11.58 -35.24 0.87
N VAL A 552 -10.97 -34.06 0.91
CA VAL A 552 -11.73 -32.79 0.92
C VAL A 552 -12.45 -32.57 -0.39
N ALA A 553 -11.81 -32.83 -1.54
CA ALA A 553 -12.45 -32.67 -2.84
C ALA A 553 -13.66 -33.61 -2.99
N HIS A 554 -13.51 -34.91 -2.73
CA HIS A 554 -14.57 -35.88 -2.98
C HIS A 554 -15.64 -35.89 -1.90
N GLU A 555 -15.27 -36.01 -0.61
CA GLU A 555 -16.26 -36.18 0.47
C GLU A 555 -17.03 -34.89 0.75
N LYS A 556 -16.39 -33.72 0.58
CA LYS A 556 -17.02 -32.43 0.91
C LYS A 556 -17.60 -31.72 -0.31
N TRP A 557 -16.84 -31.63 -1.39
CA TRP A 557 -17.21 -30.82 -2.55
C TRP A 557 -17.91 -31.61 -3.65
N GLY A 558 -17.67 -32.92 -3.77
CA GLY A 558 -18.30 -33.79 -4.77
C GLY A 558 -19.82 -33.72 -4.73
N GLU A 559 -20.44 -34.01 -3.59
CA GLU A 559 -21.90 -33.92 -3.44
C GLU A 559 -22.42 -32.46 -3.46
N ARG A 560 -21.67 -31.51 -2.88
CA ARG A 560 -22.08 -30.10 -2.82
C ARG A 560 -22.22 -29.50 -4.21
N LEU A 561 -21.22 -29.69 -5.08
CA LEU A 561 -21.24 -29.18 -6.45
C LEU A 561 -22.35 -29.83 -7.28
N GLN A 562 -22.60 -31.13 -7.10
CA GLN A 562 -23.69 -31.84 -7.78
C GLN A 562 -25.08 -31.33 -7.37
N LYS A 563 -25.26 -30.87 -6.13
CA LYS A 563 -26.54 -30.35 -5.62
C LYS A 563 -26.84 -28.92 -6.06
N THR A 564 -25.81 -28.12 -6.36
CA THR A 564 -25.96 -26.67 -6.63
C THR A 564 -25.78 -26.28 -8.09
N MET A 565 -25.38 -27.19 -8.98
CA MET A 565 -24.97 -26.85 -10.35
C MET A 565 -25.51 -27.80 -11.43
N ASP A 566 -25.58 -27.30 -12.66
CA ASP A 566 -25.88 -28.10 -13.85
C ASP A 566 -24.73 -29.11 -14.13
N VAL A 567 -25.09 -30.32 -14.56
CA VAL A 567 -24.20 -31.49 -14.65
C VAL A 567 -22.98 -31.24 -15.55
N THR A 568 -23.14 -30.38 -16.56
CA THR A 568 -22.10 -30.05 -17.55
C THR A 568 -20.94 -29.23 -16.99
N LEU A 569 -21.13 -28.51 -15.88
CA LEU A 569 -20.11 -27.65 -15.26
C LEU A 569 -19.47 -28.26 -14.00
N VAL A 570 -19.98 -29.39 -13.51
CA VAL A 570 -19.51 -30.01 -12.25
C VAL A 570 -18.04 -30.44 -12.34
N GLU A 571 -17.62 -31.04 -13.45
CA GLU A 571 -16.25 -31.54 -13.61
C GLU A 571 -15.23 -30.40 -13.61
N GLY A 572 -15.48 -29.32 -14.33
CA GLY A 572 -14.56 -28.18 -14.37
C GLY A 572 -14.42 -27.50 -13.00
N HIS A 573 -15.53 -27.31 -12.27
CA HIS A 573 -15.47 -26.76 -10.91
C HIS A 573 -14.81 -27.73 -9.93
N PHE A 574 -14.99 -29.04 -10.10
CA PHE A 574 -14.31 -30.05 -9.32
C PHE A 574 -12.78 -30.00 -9.52
N GLN A 575 -12.32 -29.79 -10.77
CA GLN A 575 -10.90 -29.56 -11.04
C GLN A 575 -10.39 -28.25 -10.43
N GLN A 576 -11.19 -27.18 -10.44
CA GLN A 576 -10.83 -25.94 -9.74
C GLN A 576 -10.68 -26.16 -8.23
N VAL A 577 -11.58 -26.92 -7.60
CA VAL A 577 -11.52 -27.28 -6.17
C VAL A 577 -10.21 -28.01 -5.88
N LYS A 578 -9.90 -29.06 -6.66
CA LYS A 578 -8.63 -29.80 -6.52
C LYS A 578 -7.43 -28.88 -6.67
N LYS A 579 -7.45 -27.99 -7.66
CA LYS A 579 -6.34 -27.06 -7.90
C LYS A 579 -6.15 -26.05 -6.77
N CYS A 580 -7.22 -25.51 -6.21
CA CYS A 580 -7.15 -24.61 -5.07
C CYS A 580 -6.57 -25.32 -3.83
N LEU A 581 -6.92 -26.59 -3.60
CA LEU A 581 -6.34 -27.39 -2.52
C LEU A 581 -4.85 -27.66 -2.75
N GLU A 582 -4.44 -28.04 -3.97
CA GLU A 582 -3.02 -28.19 -4.33
C GLU A 582 -2.22 -26.91 -4.06
N ILE A 583 -2.76 -25.76 -4.49
CA ILE A 583 -2.14 -24.45 -4.26
C ILE A 583 -1.99 -24.21 -2.76
N ALA A 584 -3.07 -24.39 -1.99
CA ALA A 584 -3.09 -24.11 -0.57
C ALA A 584 -2.06 -24.93 0.22
N VAL A 585 -1.96 -26.21 -0.12
CA VAL A 585 -0.95 -27.14 0.41
C VAL A 585 0.47 -26.66 0.13
N ARG A 586 0.77 -26.28 -1.13
CA ARG A 586 2.10 -25.80 -1.50
C ARG A 586 2.44 -24.46 -0.84
N CYS A 587 1.43 -23.64 -0.56
CA CYS A 587 1.60 -22.38 0.14
C CYS A 587 1.99 -22.56 1.62
N VAL A 588 1.56 -23.63 2.28
CA VAL A 588 1.86 -23.90 3.70
C VAL A 588 3.09 -24.77 3.93
N GLU A 589 3.90 -24.99 2.88
CA GLU A 589 5.18 -25.71 2.99
C GLU A 589 6.07 -25.12 4.09
N TYR A 590 6.67 -26.00 4.90
CA TYR A 590 7.53 -25.58 6.01
C TYR A 590 8.76 -24.80 5.51
N ASP A 591 9.38 -25.27 4.43
CA ASP A 591 10.46 -24.56 3.76
C ASP A 591 9.90 -23.47 2.84
N ARG A 592 10.10 -22.21 3.24
CA ARG A 592 9.64 -21.05 2.47
C ARG A 592 10.10 -21.03 1.01
N GLN A 593 11.27 -21.60 0.70
CA GLN A 593 11.82 -21.59 -0.66
C GLN A 593 11.08 -22.55 -1.60
N LYS A 594 10.27 -23.46 -1.06
CA LYS A 594 9.43 -24.38 -1.84
C LYS A 594 8.03 -23.84 -2.08
N ARG A 595 7.64 -22.77 -1.40
CA ARG A 595 6.34 -22.13 -1.60
C ARG A 595 6.31 -21.46 -2.98
N PRO A 596 5.17 -21.52 -3.68
CA PRO A 596 5.03 -20.85 -4.97
C PRO A 596 5.02 -19.33 -4.81
N THR A 597 5.44 -18.62 -5.84
CA THR A 597 5.26 -17.17 -5.93
C THR A 597 3.80 -16.82 -6.20
N ILE A 598 3.38 -15.60 -5.86
CA ILE A 598 1.99 -15.17 -6.11
C ILE A 598 1.67 -15.12 -7.61
N GLY A 599 2.63 -14.75 -8.47
CA GLY A 599 2.48 -14.83 -9.92
C GLY A 599 2.22 -16.25 -10.42
N GLU A 600 2.90 -17.26 -9.88
CA GLU A 600 2.65 -18.68 -10.19
C GLU A 600 1.27 -19.14 -9.73
N ILE A 601 0.84 -18.75 -8.52
CA ILE A 601 -0.49 -19.06 -7.99
C ILE A 601 -1.57 -18.50 -8.92
N VAL A 602 -1.46 -17.22 -9.28
CA VAL A 602 -2.42 -16.55 -10.18
C VAL A 602 -2.46 -17.24 -11.55
N ARG A 603 -1.31 -17.64 -12.10
CA ARG A 603 -1.25 -18.41 -13.34
C ARG A 603 -1.98 -19.76 -13.22
N MET A 604 -1.71 -20.52 -12.14
CA MET A 604 -2.36 -21.80 -11.89
C MET A 604 -3.89 -21.68 -11.75
N LEU A 605 -4.39 -20.59 -11.16
CA LEU A 605 -5.83 -20.30 -11.10
C LEU A 605 -6.42 -20.01 -12.48
N ASN A 606 -5.79 -19.12 -13.27
CA ASN A 606 -6.25 -18.75 -14.62
C ASN A 606 -6.33 -19.97 -15.57
N GLU A 607 -5.40 -20.93 -15.44
CA GLU A 607 -5.42 -22.18 -16.22
C GLU A 607 -6.70 -23.00 -15.99
N THR A 608 -7.24 -22.97 -14.76
CA THR A 608 -8.48 -23.67 -14.44
C THR A 608 -9.73 -22.96 -14.96
N GLU A 609 -9.71 -21.63 -15.07
CA GLU A 609 -10.81 -20.87 -15.69
C GLU A 609 -10.87 -21.12 -17.20
N THR A 610 -9.71 -21.23 -17.85
CA THR A 610 -9.62 -21.60 -19.28
C THR A 610 -10.18 -23.01 -19.52
N SER A 611 -10.09 -23.89 -18.52
CA SER A 611 -10.57 -25.27 -18.58
C SER A 611 -12.08 -25.40 -18.27
N LEU A 612 -12.71 -24.35 -17.71
CA LEU A 612 -14.15 -24.26 -17.41
C LEU A 612 -14.98 -23.74 -18.58
N ILE A 613 -14.36 -23.02 -19.50
CA ILE A 613 -14.95 -22.79 -20.82
C ILE A 613 -15.16 -24.18 -21.39
N PRO A 614 -16.40 -24.57 -21.78
CA PRO A 614 -16.60 -25.84 -22.47
C PRO A 614 -15.54 -25.90 -23.54
N GLN A 615 -14.74 -26.97 -23.56
CA GLN A 615 -13.89 -27.27 -24.70
C GLN A 615 -14.84 -27.35 -25.89
N ILE A 616 -15.11 -26.23 -26.55
CA ILE A 616 -15.74 -26.21 -27.86
C ILE A 616 -14.66 -26.79 -28.74
N ASP A 617 -14.78 -28.10 -28.88
CA ASP A 617 -14.05 -29.04 -29.71
C ASP A 617 -12.66 -28.62 -30.18
N SER A 618 -11.72 -29.50 -29.87
CA SER A 618 -10.45 -29.78 -30.57
C SER A 618 -10.54 -29.91 -32.11
N GLY A 619 -11.68 -29.60 -32.73
CA GLY A 619 -11.95 -29.55 -34.17
C GLY A 619 -12.33 -28.15 -34.69
N LEU A 620 -12.26 -27.08 -33.89
CA LEU A 620 -12.42 -25.71 -34.40
C LEU A 620 -11.20 -25.28 -35.25
N LEU A 621 -11.46 -24.81 -36.48
CA LEU A 621 -10.46 -24.22 -37.37
C LEU A 621 -9.96 -22.86 -36.86
N LEU A 622 -10.82 -22.12 -36.15
CA LEU A 622 -10.50 -20.85 -35.50
C LEU A 622 -11.04 -20.86 -34.07
N HIS A 623 -10.19 -20.56 -33.10
CA HIS A 623 -10.63 -20.28 -31.74
C HIS A 623 -11.19 -18.85 -31.68
N VAL A 624 -12.40 -18.71 -31.16
CA VAL A 624 -13.15 -17.44 -31.20
C VAL A 624 -13.32 -16.88 -29.80
N HIS A 625 -12.98 -15.60 -29.60
CA HIS A 625 -13.20 -14.92 -28.32
C HIS A 625 -13.50 -13.42 -28.51
N PRO A 626 -14.52 -12.86 -27.86
CA PRO A 626 -15.54 -13.54 -27.03
C PRO A 626 -16.62 -14.25 -27.87
N LEU A 627 -17.31 -15.23 -27.29
CA LEU A 627 -18.49 -15.88 -27.90
C LEU A 627 -19.78 -15.04 -27.74
N GLU A 628 -19.78 -14.14 -26.75
CA GLU A 628 -20.83 -13.17 -26.50
C GLU A 628 -20.34 -11.76 -26.83
N LEU A 629 -20.92 -11.16 -27.85
CA LEU A 629 -20.58 -9.83 -28.34
C LEU A 629 -21.41 -8.79 -27.60
N THR A 630 -20.77 -8.02 -26.71
CA THR A 630 -21.44 -7.00 -25.90
C THR A 630 -21.32 -5.62 -26.53
N PHE A 631 -22.46 -4.95 -26.79
CA PHE A 631 -22.54 -3.57 -27.24
C PHE A 631 -23.16 -2.67 -26.16
N MET A 632 -22.55 -1.53 -25.91
CA MET A 632 -23.00 -0.54 -24.93
C MET A 632 -23.91 0.48 -25.59
N LEU A 633 -25.21 0.42 -25.29
CA LEU A 633 -26.20 1.39 -25.74
C LEU A 633 -26.17 2.61 -24.80
N SER A 634 -25.70 3.74 -25.32
CA SER A 634 -25.82 5.03 -24.67
C SER A 634 -27.14 5.69 -25.08
N ILE A 635 -28.07 5.83 -24.13
CA ILE A 635 -29.34 6.54 -24.32
C ILE A 635 -29.15 7.95 -23.75
N SER A 636 -28.85 8.93 -24.61
CA SER A 636 -28.97 10.34 -24.19
C SER A 636 -30.43 10.73 -24.19
N LEU A 637 -31.09 10.65 -23.02
CA LEU A 637 -32.23 11.50 -22.72
C LEU A 637 -31.65 12.91 -22.51
N GLU A 638 -32.08 13.86 -23.36
CA GLU A 638 -31.71 15.28 -23.36
C GLU A 638 -30.40 15.69 -24.06
N VAL A 639 -30.50 16.15 -25.33
CA VAL A 639 -29.70 17.28 -25.82
C VAL A 639 -30.57 18.18 -26.73
N PRO A 640 -30.53 19.52 -26.57
CA PRO A 640 -31.34 20.46 -27.35
C PRO A 640 -31.04 20.44 -28.86
N ARG A 641 -32.05 20.81 -29.63
CA ARG A 641 -31.98 21.08 -31.07
C ARG A 641 -30.77 21.98 -31.39
N LYS A 642 -29.97 21.54 -32.39
CA LYS A 642 -28.86 22.24 -33.08
C LYS A 642 -27.43 21.83 -32.67
N LYS A 643 -27.06 20.55 -32.83
CA LYS A 643 -25.75 20.14 -33.35
C LYS A 643 -25.95 18.94 -34.28
N LYS A 644 -25.22 18.88 -35.40
CA LYS A 644 -25.27 17.77 -36.38
C LYS A 644 -25.18 16.44 -35.63
N ALA A 645 -26.10 15.52 -35.92
CA ALA A 645 -26.12 14.18 -35.36
C ALA A 645 -24.81 13.45 -35.68
N ALA A 646 -23.88 13.40 -34.73
CA ALA A 646 -22.88 12.36 -34.71
C ALA A 646 -23.63 11.06 -34.39
N SER A 647 -23.56 10.07 -35.28
CA SER A 647 -24.18 8.76 -35.05
C SER A 647 -23.59 8.19 -33.76
N MET A 648 -24.42 7.94 -32.74
CA MET A 648 -24.00 7.14 -31.60
C MET A 648 -23.77 5.72 -32.10
N SER A 649 -22.53 5.27 -32.09
CA SER A 649 -22.14 3.93 -32.53
C SER A 649 -21.39 3.23 -31.41
N SER A 650 -21.78 2.00 -31.08
CA SER A 650 -21.05 1.15 -30.13
C SER A 650 -20.22 0.15 -30.90
N SER A 651 -18.99 -0.10 -30.47
CA SER A 651 -18.11 -1.11 -31.08
C SER A 651 -17.68 -2.18 -30.09
N CYS A 652 -17.52 -3.41 -30.58
CA CYS A 652 -16.87 -4.51 -29.84
C CYS A 652 -15.81 -5.18 -30.74
N SER A 653 -14.85 -5.86 -30.11
CA SER A 653 -13.79 -6.60 -30.82
C SER A 653 -14.06 -8.09 -30.76
N LEU A 654 -13.85 -8.79 -31.88
CA LEU A 654 -13.92 -10.24 -32.01
C LEU A 654 -12.54 -10.76 -32.45
N HIS A 655 -11.97 -11.68 -31.69
CA HIS A 655 -10.67 -12.29 -31.99
C HIS A 655 -10.87 -13.68 -32.59
N LEU A 656 -10.21 -13.92 -33.72
CA LEU A 656 -10.14 -15.20 -34.42
C LEU A 656 -8.69 -15.71 -34.38
N ASP A 657 -8.43 -16.72 -33.56
CA ASP A 657 -7.10 -17.29 -33.35
C ASP A 657 -6.95 -18.59 -34.16
N ASN A 658 -6.13 -18.54 -35.21
CA ASN A 658 -5.75 -19.70 -35.99
C ASN A 658 -4.51 -20.36 -35.38
N LYS A 659 -4.72 -21.39 -34.54
CA LYS A 659 -3.64 -22.20 -33.97
C LYS A 659 -3.13 -23.28 -34.92
N GLY A 660 -3.81 -23.50 -36.05
CA GLY A 660 -3.46 -24.49 -37.06
C GLY A 660 -2.25 -24.09 -37.92
N ASN A 661 -1.81 -25.04 -38.76
CA ASN A 661 -0.72 -24.81 -39.72
C ASN A 661 -1.23 -24.38 -41.11
N ASP A 662 -2.54 -24.40 -41.34
CA ASP A 662 -3.16 -24.04 -42.62
C ASP A 662 -3.81 -22.65 -42.57
N ARG A 663 -4.01 -22.03 -43.73
CA ARG A 663 -4.76 -20.77 -43.84
C ARG A 663 -6.26 -21.06 -43.71
N VAL A 664 -6.98 -20.23 -42.97
CA VAL A 664 -8.43 -20.40 -42.78
C VAL A 664 -9.16 -19.17 -43.28
N ALA A 665 -10.07 -19.36 -44.25
CA ALA A 665 -10.99 -18.31 -44.67
C ALA A 665 -12.14 -18.23 -43.66
N PHE A 666 -12.63 -17.02 -43.42
CA PHE A 666 -13.82 -16.78 -42.61
C PHE A 666 -14.83 -15.87 -43.32
N LEU A 667 -16.10 -16.04 -42.98
CA LEU A 667 -17.21 -15.16 -43.35
C LEU A 667 -18.14 -15.02 -42.14
N LEU A 668 -18.38 -13.78 -41.71
CA LEU A 668 -19.21 -13.45 -40.56
C LEU A 668 -20.54 -12.86 -41.06
N VAL A 669 -21.65 -13.54 -40.76
CA VAL A 669 -22.99 -13.18 -41.23
C VAL A 669 -23.86 -12.79 -40.03
N ALA A 670 -24.46 -11.60 -40.07
CA ALA A 670 -25.44 -11.19 -39.06
C ALA A 670 -26.84 -11.67 -39.46
N ASN A 671 -27.67 -12.09 -38.49
CA ASN A 671 -29.09 -12.32 -38.75
C ASN A 671 -29.88 -11.03 -39.05
N SER A 672 -29.31 -9.87 -38.68
CA SER A 672 -29.91 -8.54 -38.81
C SER A 672 -28.90 -7.51 -39.33
N PRO A 673 -28.41 -7.65 -40.58
CA PRO A 673 -27.28 -6.88 -41.09
C PRO A 673 -27.52 -5.36 -41.15
N SER A 674 -28.78 -4.93 -41.25
CA SER A 674 -29.15 -3.51 -41.28
C SER A 674 -28.86 -2.75 -39.97
N ARG A 675 -28.57 -3.44 -38.86
CA ARG A 675 -28.25 -2.83 -37.55
C ARG A 675 -26.76 -2.54 -37.34
N TYR A 676 -25.89 -3.10 -38.17
CA TYR A 676 -24.44 -3.06 -37.97
C TYR A 676 -23.75 -2.30 -39.11
N LEU A 677 -22.93 -1.31 -38.77
CA LEU A 677 -22.00 -0.67 -39.71
C LEU A 677 -20.71 -1.48 -39.72
N ALA A 678 -20.54 -2.34 -40.73
CA ALA A 678 -19.24 -2.95 -40.98
C ALA A 678 -18.38 -1.94 -41.76
N LYS A 679 -17.38 -1.33 -41.10
CA LYS A 679 -16.36 -0.49 -41.77
C LYS A 679 -15.22 -1.31 -42.38
N ASP A 680 -15.08 -2.56 -41.97
CA ASP A 680 -14.03 -3.50 -42.39
C ASP A 680 -14.67 -4.78 -42.95
N PRO A 681 -13.99 -5.55 -43.81
CA PRO A 681 -14.61 -6.72 -44.44
C PRO A 681 -14.97 -7.77 -43.39
N LEU A 682 -16.25 -8.16 -43.36
CA LEU A 682 -16.78 -9.26 -42.53
C LEU A 682 -16.31 -10.65 -43.00
N CYS A 683 -15.32 -10.68 -43.89
CA CYS A 683 -14.74 -11.87 -44.48
C CYS A 683 -13.26 -11.66 -44.69
N GLY A 684 -12.49 -12.74 -44.72
CA GLY A 684 -11.06 -12.65 -44.92
C GLY A 684 -10.37 -13.99 -44.72
N VAL A 685 -9.04 -13.96 -44.63
CA VAL A 685 -8.20 -15.14 -44.40
C VAL A 685 -7.30 -14.90 -43.19
N VAL A 686 -7.36 -15.80 -42.21
CA VAL A 686 -6.47 -15.83 -41.04
C VAL A 686 -5.27 -16.72 -41.34
N PRO A 687 -4.04 -16.18 -41.38
CA PRO A 687 -2.84 -16.98 -41.59
C PRO A 687 -2.60 -18.00 -40.46
N PRO A 688 -1.81 -19.06 -40.70
CA PRO A 688 -1.41 -20.00 -39.65
C PRO A 688 -0.75 -19.29 -38.47
N ARG A 689 -1.05 -19.75 -37.25
CA ARG A 689 -0.45 -19.27 -36.00
C ARG A 689 -0.59 -17.76 -35.78
N CYS A 690 -1.69 -17.18 -36.25
CA CYS A 690 -1.97 -15.75 -36.16
C CYS A 690 -3.35 -15.50 -35.53
N ILE A 691 -3.46 -14.36 -34.85
CA ILE A 691 -4.73 -13.85 -34.33
C ILE A 691 -5.19 -12.72 -35.26
N TYR A 692 -6.42 -12.82 -35.74
CA TYR A 692 -7.09 -11.78 -36.53
C TYR A 692 -8.15 -11.10 -35.67
N THR A 693 -8.17 -9.77 -35.61
CA THR A 693 -9.13 -9.01 -34.80
C THR A 693 -10.10 -8.25 -35.70
N LEU A 694 -11.39 -8.48 -35.51
CA LEU A 694 -12.50 -7.80 -36.18
C LEU A 694 -13.11 -6.76 -35.23
N THR A 695 -13.33 -5.53 -35.70
CA THR A 695 -14.07 -4.52 -34.95
C THR A 695 -15.49 -4.40 -35.51
N LEU A 696 -16.48 -4.84 -34.75
CA LEU A 696 -17.89 -4.77 -35.12
C LEU A 696 -18.49 -3.50 -34.55
N THR A 697 -19.21 -2.73 -35.37
CA THR A 697 -19.85 -1.47 -34.93
C THR A 697 -21.35 -1.53 -35.15
N MET A 698 -22.15 -1.26 -34.12
CA MET A 698 -23.61 -1.17 -34.16
C MET A 698 -24.05 0.29 -34.26
N CYS A 699 -25.09 0.57 -35.06
CA CYS A 699 -25.59 1.92 -35.32
C CYS A 699 -26.88 2.22 -34.55
N ASN A 700 -26.87 3.21 -33.65
CA ASN A 700 -28.08 3.61 -32.91
C ASN A 700 -28.91 4.60 -33.73
N ASN A 701 -29.86 4.12 -34.54
CA ASN A 701 -30.79 4.99 -35.26
C ASN A 701 -31.98 5.41 -34.38
N LYS A 702 -32.30 6.72 -34.39
CA LYS A 702 -33.38 7.35 -33.59
C LYS A 702 -34.79 6.77 -33.79
N GLN A 703 -35.03 5.99 -34.84
CA GLN A 703 -36.33 5.34 -35.09
C GLN A 703 -36.43 3.93 -34.49
N GLN A 704 -35.32 3.27 -34.12
CA GLN A 704 -35.34 1.93 -33.51
C GLN A 704 -35.51 1.97 -31.98
N ALA A 705 -35.31 3.13 -31.34
CA ALA A 705 -35.48 3.31 -29.89
C ALA A 705 -36.95 3.23 -29.40
N LEU A 706 -37.92 3.11 -30.31
CA LEU A 706 -39.36 3.04 -30.00
C LEU A 706 -39.98 1.65 -30.20
N SER A 707 -39.22 0.67 -30.68
CA SER A 707 -39.66 -0.72 -30.77
C SER A 707 -38.78 -1.60 -29.89
N MET A 708 -39.16 -1.72 -28.62
CA MET A 708 -38.73 -2.85 -27.79
C MET A 708 -39.12 -4.13 -28.52
N PRO A 709 -38.19 -5.05 -28.82
CA PRO A 709 -38.59 -6.39 -29.17
C PRO A 709 -39.17 -7.01 -27.90
N SER A 710 -40.45 -7.38 -27.96
CA SER A 710 -41.02 -8.36 -27.05
C SER A 710 -40.10 -9.58 -26.97
N ILE A 711 -40.09 -10.25 -25.82
CA ILE A 711 -39.31 -11.45 -25.47
C ILE A 711 -39.45 -12.63 -26.48
N ASP A 712 -40.28 -12.49 -27.53
CA ASP A 712 -40.55 -13.48 -28.58
C ASP A 712 -40.00 -13.16 -29.99
N SER A 713 -39.20 -12.10 -30.20
CA SER A 713 -38.47 -11.94 -31.47
C SER A 713 -37.00 -12.32 -31.27
N GLY A 714 -36.54 -13.39 -31.94
CA GLY A 714 -35.27 -14.07 -31.71
C GLY A 714 -34.06 -13.17 -31.46
N ALA A 715 -33.20 -13.60 -30.52
CA ALA A 715 -31.97 -12.92 -30.14
C ALA A 715 -31.11 -12.56 -31.37
N ASP A 716 -30.46 -11.39 -31.35
CA ASP A 716 -29.47 -11.05 -32.36
C ASP A 716 -28.25 -11.96 -32.21
N TYR A 717 -27.80 -12.50 -33.34
CA TYR A 717 -26.61 -13.35 -33.39
C TYR A 717 -25.86 -13.15 -34.70
N PHE A 718 -24.57 -13.46 -34.65
CA PHE A 718 -23.74 -13.65 -35.82
C PHE A 718 -23.44 -15.12 -36.02
N THR A 719 -23.28 -15.54 -37.27
CA THR A 719 -22.77 -16.86 -37.63
C THR A 719 -21.42 -16.68 -38.32
N LEU A 720 -20.36 -17.21 -37.70
CA LEU A 720 -19.03 -17.30 -38.28
C LEU A 720 -18.92 -18.60 -39.07
N HIS A 721 -18.72 -18.50 -40.37
CA HIS A 721 -18.35 -19.61 -41.23
C HIS A 721 -16.83 -19.65 -41.39
N SER A 722 -16.21 -20.81 -41.25
CA SER A 722 -14.77 -21.01 -41.43
C SER A 722 -14.46 -22.25 -42.27
N VAL A 723 -13.41 -22.17 -43.10
CA VAL A 723 -12.94 -23.30 -43.92
C VAL A 723 -11.45 -23.21 -44.20
N VAL A 724 -10.75 -24.35 -44.20
CA VAL A 724 -9.35 -24.42 -44.59
C VAL A 724 -9.21 -24.11 -46.08
N VAL A 725 -8.29 -23.22 -46.42
CA VAL A 725 -8.01 -22.84 -47.80
C VAL A 725 -6.58 -23.23 -48.14
N GLY A 726 -6.39 -23.92 -49.27
CA GLY A 726 -5.07 -24.23 -49.83
C GLY A 726 -4.39 -23.00 -50.44
N GLN A 727 -3.61 -23.18 -51.52
CA GLN A 727 -2.98 -22.07 -52.27
C GLN A 727 -3.96 -21.18 -53.06
N TYR A 728 -5.27 -21.21 -52.74
CA TYR A 728 -6.23 -20.32 -53.38
C TYR A 728 -6.01 -18.88 -52.89
N GLU A 729 -5.70 -17.98 -53.82
CA GLU A 729 -5.62 -16.54 -53.58
C GLU A 729 -7.04 -15.95 -53.53
N LEU A 730 -7.68 -16.03 -52.35
CA LEU A 730 -8.78 -15.12 -52.02
C LEU A 730 -8.14 -13.82 -51.54
N ASP A 731 -8.28 -12.75 -52.34
CA ASP A 731 -7.68 -11.45 -52.06
C ASP A 731 -8.46 -10.72 -50.95
N LYS A 732 -7.76 -9.97 -50.09
CA LYS A 732 -8.37 -9.20 -49.00
C LYS A 732 -9.29 -8.08 -49.50
N ASP A 733 -9.10 -7.63 -50.74
CA ASP A 733 -9.85 -6.54 -51.35
C ASP A 733 -11.12 -7.01 -52.11
N THR A 734 -11.44 -8.31 -52.02
CA THR A 734 -12.56 -8.92 -52.72
C THR A 734 -13.91 -8.59 -52.06
N ILE A 735 -14.95 -8.37 -52.86
CA ILE A 735 -16.30 -7.99 -52.40
C ILE A 735 -16.93 -9.12 -51.58
N SER A 736 -17.65 -8.80 -50.49
CA SER A 736 -18.37 -9.76 -49.62
C SER A 736 -19.23 -10.79 -50.38
N ALA A 737 -19.78 -10.43 -51.54
CA ALA A 737 -20.57 -11.30 -52.39
C ALA A 737 -19.78 -12.50 -52.96
N GLU A 738 -18.49 -12.34 -53.24
CA GLU A 738 -17.64 -13.43 -53.72
C GLU A 738 -17.33 -14.45 -52.62
N TYR A 739 -17.15 -13.97 -51.37
CA TYR A 739 -17.00 -14.84 -50.20
C TYR A 739 -18.30 -15.60 -49.90
N GLU A 740 -19.47 -14.96 -49.99
CA GLU A 740 -20.77 -15.64 -49.84
C GLU A 740 -20.95 -16.75 -50.89
N GLU A 741 -20.65 -16.46 -52.16
CA GLU A 741 -20.71 -17.46 -53.24
C GLU A 741 -19.68 -18.58 -53.04
N PHE A 742 -18.48 -18.26 -52.57
CA PHE A 742 -17.43 -19.22 -52.24
C PHE A 742 -17.87 -20.18 -51.12
N PHE A 743 -18.38 -19.66 -50.00
CA PHE A 743 -18.86 -20.48 -48.89
C PHE A 743 -20.08 -21.32 -49.29
N LYS A 744 -20.98 -20.80 -50.14
CA LYS A 744 -22.11 -21.56 -50.70
C LYS A 744 -21.66 -22.73 -51.58
N LYS A 745 -20.75 -22.49 -52.54
CA LYS A 745 -20.19 -23.54 -53.41
C LYS A 745 -19.38 -24.57 -52.62
N THR A 746 -18.70 -24.15 -51.56
CA THR A 746 -17.89 -25.04 -50.72
C THR A 746 -18.78 -25.98 -49.91
N LYS A 747 -19.91 -25.50 -49.37
CA LYS A 747 -20.93 -26.35 -48.73
C LYS A 747 -21.55 -27.39 -49.68
N GLU A 748 -21.67 -27.08 -50.97
CA GLU A 748 -22.23 -27.99 -51.99
C GLU A 748 -21.23 -29.04 -52.49
N LYS A 749 -19.92 -28.85 -52.30
CA LYS A 749 -18.87 -29.79 -52.72
C LYS A 749 -18.64 -30.87 -51.65
N ALA A 750 -18.81 -32.14 -52.03
CA ALA A 750 -18.45 -33.27 -51.19
C ALA A 750 -16.94 -33.28 -50.91
N GLY A 751 -16.52 -32.92 -49.69
CA GLY A 751 -15.14 -33.04 -49.21
C GLY A 751 -14.55 -31.84 -48.46
N HIS A 752 -15.23 -30.69 -48.40
CA HIS A 752 -14.81 -29.55 -47.59
C HIS A 752 -15.96 -29.15 -46.65
N GLU A 753 -15.81 -29.47 -45.37
CA GLU A 753 -16.80 -29.13 -44.35
C GLU A 753 -16.60 -27.67 -43.92
N VAL A 754 -17.59 -26.82 -44.19
CA VAL A 754 -17.63 -25.44 -43.67
C VAL A 754 -18.07 -25.52 -42.22
N GLN A 755 -17.23 -25.04 -41.31
CA GLN A 755 -17.55 -24.99 -39.89
C GLN A 755 -18.35 -23.73 -39.58
N GLU A 756 -19.32 -23.85 -38.69
CA GLU A 756 -20.20 -22.75 -38.28
C GLU A 756 -20.15 -22.56 -36.77
N VAL A 757 -19.94 -21.32 -36.33
CA VAL A 757 -19.96 -20.92 -34.92
C VAL A 757 -20.95 -19.78 -34.74
N ALA A 758 -21.93 -19.97 -33.85
CA ALA A 758 -22.87 -18.91 -33.49
C ALA A 758 -22.30 -18.03 -32.38
N LEU A 759 -22.42 -16.71 -32.54
CA LEU A 759 -22.00 -15.69 -31.59
C LEU A 759 -23.22 -14.89 -31.13
N ASN A 760 -23.50 -14.90 -29.84
CA ASN A 760 -24.66 -14.22 -29.28
C ASN A 760 -24.38 -12.73 -29.12
N VAL A 761 -25.37 -11.88 -29.40
CA VAL A 761 -25.25 -10.42 -29.21
C VAL A 761 -25.99 -10.00 -27.94
N ILE A 762 -25.29 -9.31 -27.06
CA ILE A 762 -25.83 -8.72 -25.83
C ILE A 762 -25.77 -7.20 -25.94
N CYS A 763 -26.89 -6.53 -25.74
CA CYS A 763 -26.97 -5.07 -25.71
C CYS A 763 -27.22 -4.58 -24.28
N CYS A 764 -26.23 -3.92 -23.68
CA CYS A 764 -26.31 -3.39 -22.32
C CYS A 764 -26.64 -1.89 -22.33
N GLN A 765 -27.58 -1.46 -21.49
CA GLN A 765 -27.94 -0.04 -21.34
C GLN A 765 -27.10 0.62 -20.24
N GLN A 766 -26.53 1.78 -20.52
CA GLN A 766 -26.01 2.68 -19.48
C GLN A 766 -27.17 3.53 -18.94
N GLN A 767 -27.67 3.23 -17.74
CA GLN A 767 -28.49 4.21 -17.00
C GLN A 767 -27.56 5.33 -16.51
N ALA A 768 -27.73 6.52 -17.05
CA ALA A 768 -27.27 7.72 -16.40
C ALA A 768 -28.20 7.97 -15.20
N ASP A 769 -27.66 7.92 -14.00
CA ASP A 769 -28.38 8.34 -12.79
C ASP A 769 -28.81 9.80 -12.94
N CYS A 770 -30.10 10.01 -13.19
CA CYS A 770 -30.78 11.26 -12.97
C CYS A 770 -31.85 10.99 -11.92
N GLY A 771 -31.46 11.16 -10.65
CA GLY A 771 -32.38 11.20 -9.54
C GLY A 771 -33.27 12.44 -9.66
N THR A 772 -34.48 12.26 -10.16
CA THR A 772 -35.59 13.17 -9.87
C THR A 772 -36.57 12.47 -8.96
N SER A 773 -36.71 13.04 -7.77
CA SER A 773 -37.76 12.76 -6.81
C SER A 773 -39.14 12.84 -7.47
N SER A 774 -40.01 11.90 -7.13
CA SER A 774 -41.43 12.19 -7.03
C SER A 774 -42.04 11.34 -5.94
N ASP A 775 -42.35 12.00 -4.84
CA ASP A 775 -43.32 11.57 -3.85
C ASP A 775 -44.64 11.24 -4.55
N SER A 776 -45.21 10.08 -4.25
CA SER A 776 -46.66 9.97 -4.12
C SER A 776 -47.02 8.86 -3.15
N GLU A 777 -47.56 9.30 -2.03
CA GLU A 777 -48.26 8.52 -1.02
C GLU A 777 -49.31 7.60 -1.67
N SER A 778 -49.39 6.35 -1.22
CA SER A 778 -50.68 5.69 -1.09
C SER A 778 -50.69 4.79 0.14
N GLN A 779 -51.48 5.26 1.11
CA GLN A 779 -51.95 4.51 2.27
C GLN A 779 -52.61 3.21 1.84
N LEU A 780 -52.31 2.11 2.53
CA LEU A 780 -53.23 0.99 2.79
C LEU A 780 -52.61 0.05 3.84
N GLY A 781 -52.94 0.28 5.11
CA GLY A 781 -53.22 -0.86 6.00
C GLY A 781 -54.59 -1.43 5.64
N PRO A 782 -54.96 -2.66 6.06
CA PRO A 782 -54.94 -2.99 7.48
C PRO A 782 -54.70 -4.48 7.88
N GLN A 783 -54.50 -4.65 9.19
CA GLN A 783 -55.01 -5.72 10.06
C GLN A 783 -54.38 -7.14 10.09
N LEU A 784 -53.86 -7.43 11.31
CA LEU A 784 -54.15 -8.59 12.17
C LEU A 784 -53.98 -10.01 11.60
N ARG A 785 -53.11 -10.80 12.24
CA ARG A 785 -53.53 -11.87 13.17
C ARG A 785 -52.35 -12.48 13.95
N SER A 786 -52.58 -12.55 15.26
CA SER A 786 -52.09 -13.49 16.30
C SER A 786 -50.62 -13.88 16.32
#